data_AF-A0AAV3B2J8-F1
#
_entry.id   AF-A0AAV3B2J8-F1
#
_cell.length_a   1.000
_cell.length_b   1.000
_cell.length_c   1.000
_cell.angle_alpha   90.00
_cell.angle_beta   90.00
_cell.angle_gamma   90.00
#
_symmetry.space_group_name_H-M   'P 1'
#
loop_
_entity.id
_entity.type
_entity.pdbx_description
1 polymer ?
#
loop_
_entity_poly.entity_id
_entity_poly.type
_entity_poly.pdbx_seq_one_letter_code
_entity_poly.pdbx_strand_id
1 'polypeptide(L)'
;MDIDLDYERPNVETIKCVVVGDNAVGKTRLICARACNATLTQYQLLATHVPTVWAIDQYRVCQEVLERSRDVVDEVSVSLRLWDTFGDHHKDRRFAYGRSDVVVLCFSLANPYSLRHVKTMWLPEIKHFCPRTPVVLVGCQLDLRYADLDAVNRARRPLAKPIKPTDILSPEIGHEVAKELGIPYYETSVVAQFGVKDVFDNAIRAALISRRHLQFWKSHLKKVQRPLLQAPFLPPKPPPPIIQLPDPPQNSGQGPAALFSTPLCADVMFQLQDGQKIFAHKVYLATACSKFYDLFTLELILLDVEGEKQEPTEHDLFRVSSEAVAGPSWTRSMMADCNHEALIGQLGNPPCSFRTCGDVDAAPVGEISPLGWGRKLEEWGRGFIDVQMNIVEDPVTQRKRPMLVVRMDSFIQVEPLRAVLEYLYTGHLNQCRAELMQIATIAEALEVFDLRMMVSNLLNKEGFMNPEITKAFHVRRANRIRECLNRGLFSDVLFTVDDGSVPAHKPLLIASCDWMVALFRGSFRESFTPGVSLPGTSSSCLRAVLEYLYLGHFCPGPQLGSMELLVLSNRLCLPHLQALTEQHTVDELLACYVQGMDIDGQVLVYLEIAQFHNAKQLADWCLHYICTNYNAVCRKFPREMKYMSPENKSHFERFRWPPVWYLKEEDRYLRCKKEREKEEELIRKQHSKNKWCFWRPSSSSIS
;
A
#
# COMPACT_ATOMS: atom_id res chain seq x y z
N MET A 1 -10.13 72.56 21.31
CA MET A 1 -11.59 72.75 21.26
C MET A 1 -12.11 71.63 20.39
N ASP A 2 -12.83 70.75 21.06
CA ASP A 2 -13.16 69.40 20.68
C ASP A 2 -14.14 69.35 19.52
N ILE A 3 -13.89 68.43 18.58
CA ILE A 3 -14.85 68.04 17.57
C ILE A 3 -15.58 66.82 18.16
N ASP A 4 -16.80 67.06 18.63
CA ASP A 4 -17.78 66.02 18.96
C ASP A 4 -18.02 65.16 17.71
N LEU A 5 -17.45 63.96 17.72
CA LEU A 5 -17.92 62.83 16.93
C LEU A 5 -18.68 61.91 17.88
N ASP A 6 -20.00 62.14 17.96
CA ASP A 6 -20.96 61.18 18.48
C ASP A 6 -20.90 59.88 17.65
N TYR A 7 -19.95 59.02 17.99
CA TYR A 7 -20.04 57.60 17.68
C TYR A 7 -21.14 57.02 18.57
N GLU A 8 -22.38 56.96 18.06
CA GLU A 8 -23.40 56.06 18.59
C GLU A 8 -22.78 54.66 18.70
N ARG A 9 -22.41 54.27 19.92
CA ARG A 9 -21.98 52.90 20.18
C ARG A 9 -23.18 52.00 19.85
N PRO A 10 -23.08 51.03 18.93
CA PRO A 10 -24.19 50.14 18.63
C PRO A 10 -24.67 49.49 19.92
N ASN A 11 -25.99 49.35 20.10
CA ASN A 11 -26.59 48.73 21.29
C ASN A 11 -26.11 47.26 21.41
N VAL A 12 -24.97 47.02 22.06
CA VAL A 12 -24.38 45.69 22.22
C VAL A 12 -25.16 44.92 23.29
N GLU A 13 -25.85 43.86 22.88
CA GLU A 13 -26.56 42.97 23.79
C GLU A 13 -25.56 42.04 24.49
N THR A 14 -25.39 42.20 25.81
CA THR A 14 -24.57 41.27 26.59
C THR A 14 -25.36 39.99 26.86
N ILE A 15 -24.77 38.83 26.64
CA ILE A 15 -25.40 37.52 26.84
C ILE A 15 -24.52 36.66 27.74
N LYS A 16 -25.05 36.25 28.90
CA LYS A 16 -24.43 35.27 29.78
C LYS A 16 -24.87 33.85 29.37
N CYS A 17 -23.92 33.08 28.85
CA CYS A 17 -24.10 31.69 28.45
C CYS A 17 -23.38 30.76 29.44
N VAL A 18 -24.12 29.88 30.11
CA VAL A 18 -23.58 28.92 31.07
C VAL A 18 -23.52 27.54 30.45
N VAL A 19 -22.37 26.87 30.51
CA VAL A 19 -22.14 25.53 29.96
C VAL A 19 -22.12 24.51 31.10
N VAL A 20 -22.99 23.50 31.03
CA VAL A 20 -23.27 22.56 32.12
C VAL A 20 -23.32 21.13 31.62
N GLY A 21 -23.01 20.16 32.48
CA GLY A 21 -23.07 18.72 32.18
C GLY A 21 -22.05 17.93 32.99
N ASP A 22 -22.01 16.62 32.77
CA ASP A 22 -21.10 15.69 33.46
C ASP A 22 -19.61 16.06 33.27
N ASN A 23 -18.76 15.47 34.12
CA ASN A 23 -17.31 15.57 33.94
C ASN A 23 -16.86 14.89 32.64
N ALA A 24 -15.78 15.43 32.06
CA ALA A 24 -15.14 14.91 30.85
C ALA A 24 -16.01 14.83 29.57
N VAL A 25 -17.21 15.43 29.55
CA VAL A 25 -18.06 15.49 28.34
C VAL A 25 -17.57 16.47 27.27
N GLY A 26 -16.54 17.28 27.56
CA GLY A 26 -15.95 18.21 26.59
C GLY A 26 -16.38 19.67 26.72
N LYS A 27 -17.02 20.08 27.82
CA LYS A 27 -17.46 21.47 28.08
C LYS A 27 -16.34 22.50 27.92
N THR A 28 -15.26 22.34 28.67
CA THR A 28 -14.10 23.24 28.61
C THR A 28 -13.48 23.28 27.22
N ARG A 29 -13.37 22.13 26.53
CA ARG A 29 -12.85 22.07 25.16
C ARG A 29 -13.74 22.82 24.17
N LEU A 30 -15.06 22.71 24.32
CA LEU A 30 -16.02 23.44 23.48
C LEU A 30 -15.92 24.96 23.70
N ILE A 31 -15.78 25.40 24.95
CA ILE A 31 -15.56 26.82 25.29
C ILE A 31 -14.24 27.33 24.71
N CYS A 32 -13.14 26.59 24.91
CA CYS A 32 -11.83 26.97 24.36
C CYS A 32 -11.86 27.05 22.84
N ALA A 33 -12.49 26.09 22.16
CA ALA A 33 -12.63 26.11 20.71
C ALA A 33 -13.35 27.38 20.22
N ARG A 34 -14.42 27.79 20.91
CA ARG A 34 -15.12 29.04 20.60
C ARG A 34 -14.29 30.28 20.91
N ALA A 35 -13.62 30.33 22.05
CA ALA A 35 -12.85 31.49 22.49
C ALA A 35 -11.61 31.76 21.63
N CYS A 36 -10.95 30.70 21.15
CA CYS A 36 -9.74 30.82 20.35
C CYS A 36 -10.00 31.08 18.86
N ASN A 37 -11.21 30.77 18.35
CA ASN A 37 -11.65 30.97 16.96
C ASN A 37 -10.60 30.58 15.89
N ALA A 38 -9.73 29.62 16.22
CA ALA A 38 -8.57 29.19 15.45
C ALA A 38 -8.53 27.66 15.41
N THR A 39 -8.03 27.10 14.31
CA THR A 39 -7.75 25.67 14.16
C THR A 39 -6.59 25.29 15.08
N LEU A 40 -6.89 25.05 16.36
CA LEU A 40 -5.92 24.47 17.28
C LEU A 40 -5.68 23.02 16.87
N THR A 41 -4.42 22.64 16.72
CA THR A 41 -4.04 21.25 16.44
C THR A 41 -4.50 20.33 17.59
N GLN A 42 -4.69 19.05 17.30
CA GLN A 42 -5.08 18.05 18.32
C GLN A 42 -4.12 18.05 19.52
N TYR A 43 -2.82 18.26 19.28
CA TYR A 43 -1.81 18.43 20.34
C TYR A 43 -2.04 19.68 21.18
N GLN A 44 -2.31 20.83 20.56
CA GLN A 44 -2.62 22.07 21.28
C GLN A 44 -3.91 21.94 22.09
N LEU A 45 -4.94 21.26 21.59
CA LEU A 45 -6.19 20.98 22.33
C LEU A 45 -6.01 20.00 23.50
N LEU A 46 -5.04 19.08 23.41
CA LEU A 46 -4.69 18.14 24.48
C LEU A 46 -3.75 18.76 25.53
N ALA A 47 -2.85 19.65 25.10
CA ALA A 47 -1.86 20.34 25.93
C ALA A 47 -2.40 21.60 26.60
N THR A 48 -3.42 22.26 26.02
CA THR A 48 -4.16 23.36 26.65
C THR A 48 -5.14 22.81 27.70
N HIS A 49 -4.60 22.19 28.74
CA HIS A 49 -5.31 22.15 30.01
C HIS A 49 -5.18 23.55 30.62
N VAL A 50 -5.80 24.57 30.00
CA VAL A 50 -5.95 25.88 30.66
C VAL A 50 -6.76 25.56 31.92
N PRO A 51 -6.14 25.58 33.12
CA PRO A 51 -6.87 25.34 34.34
C PRO A 51 -7.97 26.39 34.35
N THR A 52 -9.20 25.95 34.55
CA THR A 52 -10.50 26.60 34.79
C THR A 52 -10.53 28.09 35.18
N VAL A 53 -9.78 28.94 34.49
CA VAL A 53 -9.52 30.37 34.74
C VAL A 53 -10.05 31.20 33.55
N TRP A 54 -11.06 30.68 32.86
CA TRP A 54 -12.06 31.54 32.20
C TRP A 54 -13.34 31.59 33.04
N ALA A 55 -13.28 31.08 34.26
CA ALA A 55 -14.22 31.39 35.31
C ALA A 55 -13.98 32.84 35.77
N ILE A 56 -14.94 33.70 35.44
CA ILE A 56 -15.31 34.89 36.22
C ILE A 56 -14.30 36.07 36.13
N ASP A 57 -14.78 37.20 35.62
CA ASP A 57 -14.18 38.55 35.63
C ASP A 57 -13.02 38.94 34.68
N GLN A 58 -12.33 38.04 33.98
CA GLN A 58 -11.28 38.48 33.02
C GLN A 58 -11.83 39.25 31.79
N TYR A 59 -13.12 39.10 31.46
CA TYR A 59 -13.81 39.95 30.46
C TYR A 59 -13.81 41.44 30.84
N ARG A 60 -13.43 41.83 32.07
CA ARG A 60 -13.31 43.24 32.44
C ARG A 60 -11.86 43.75 32.37
N VAL A 61 -10.89 42.85 32.25
CA VAL A 61 -9.45 43.13 32.44
C VAL A 61 -8.64 42.91 31.15
N CYS A 62 -8.98 41.92 30.33
CA CYS A 62 -8.24 41.62 29.09
C CYS A 62 -9.01 42.08 27.84
N GLN A 63 -8.45 43.04 27.11
CA GLN A 63 -9.07 43.63 25.93
C GLN A 63 -9.19 42.63 24.76
N GLU A 64 -8.20 41.75 24.57
CA GLU A 64 -8.26 40.70 23.54
C GLU A 64 -9.42 39.71 23.77
N VAL A 65 -9.68 39.37 25.04
CA VAL A 65 -10.79 38.48 25.43
C VAL A 65 -12.14 39.16 25.17
N LEU A 66 -12.24 40.45 25.46
CA LEU A 66 -13.41 41.27 25.17
C LEU A 66 -13.69 41.37 23.67
N GLU A 67 -12.67 41.62 22.87
CA GLU A 67 -12.79 41.74 21.42
C GLU A 67 -13.22 40.40 20.80
N ARG A 68 -12.61 39.28 21.22
CA ARG A 68 -13.00 37.92 20.78
C ARG A 68 -14.40 37.50 21.26
N SER A 69 -14.96 38.16 22.28
CA SER A 69 -16.32 37.89 22.78
C SER A 69 -17.43 38.59 21.98
N ARG A 70 -17.06 39.58 21.15
CA ARG A 70 -18.01 40.32 20.33
C ARG A 70 -18.32 39.55 19.05
N ASP A 71 -19.60 39.43 18.74
CA ASP A 71 -20.07 38.82 17.51
C ASP A 71 -21.32 39.54 17.00
N VAL A 72 -21.70 39.27 15.75
CA VAL A 72 -22.94 39.77 15.15
C VAL A 72 -23.80 38.58 14.76
N VAL A 73 -24.95 38.42 15.43
CA VAL A 73 -25.92 37.35 15.14
C VAL A 73 -27.23 37.98 14.71
N ASP A 74 -27.70 37.64 13.51
CA ASP A 74 -28.96 38.13 12.93
C ASP A 74 -29.10 39.67 12.97
N GLU A 75 -28.04 40.39 12.56
CA GLU A 75 -27.93 41.87 12.58
C GLU A 75 -27.86 42.49 14.00
N VAL A 76 -27.74 41.68 15.05
CA VAL A 76 -27.60 42.18 16.44
C VAL A 76 -26.16 42.02 16.91
N SER A 77 -25.53 43.13 17.29
CA SER A 77 -24.22 43.11 17.97
C SER A 77 -24.37 42.54 19.38
N VAL A 78 -23.61 41.48 19.67
CA VAL A 78 -23.68 40.73 20.93
C VAL A 78 -22.30 40.65 21.57
N SER A 79 -22.24 40.70 22.91
CA SER A 79 -21.07 40.31 23.68
C SER A 79 -21.38 39.03 24.47
N LEU A 80 -20.80 37.92 24.02
CA LEU A 80 -21.03 36.59 24.60
C LEU A 80 -20.07 36.33 25.77
N ARG A 81 -20.61 36.15 26.97
CA ARG A 81 -19.84 35.76 28.15
C ARG A 81 -20.06 34.29 28.45
N LEU A 82 -19.03 33.48 28.25
CA LEU A 82 -19.03 32.05 28.50
C LEU A 82 -18.69 31.76 29.98
N TRP A 83 -19.49 30.90 30.60
CA TRP A 83 -19.30 30.42 31.98
C TRP A 83 -19.16 28.90 31.96
N ASP A 84 -17.95 28.41 32.23
CA ASP A 84 -17.70 26.97 32.41
C ASP A 84 -18.11 26.52 33.82
N THR A 85 -18.57 25.27 33.94
CA THR A 85 -18.94 24.67 35.24
C THR A 85 -18.33 23.29 35.41
N PHE A 86 -17.92 22.97 36.64
CA PHE A 86 -17.49 21.60 36.97
C PHE A 86 -18.70 20.71 37.25
N GLY A 87 -18.66 19.47 36.76
CA GLY A 87 -19.75 18.50 36.91
C GLY A 87 -19.99 18.06 38.36
N ASP A 88 -18.95 18.06 39.21
CA ASP A 88 -19.06 17.53 40.59
C ASP A 88 -19.16 18.63 41.67
N HIS A 89 -19.03 19.91 41.33
CA HIS A 89 -19.01 21.02 42.29
C HIS A 89 -20.39 21.69 42.45
N HIS A 90 -21.32 21.02 43.13
CA HIS A 90 -22.71 21.50 43.30
C HIS A 90 -22.83 22.92 43.90
N LYS A 91 -21.93 23.33 44.80
CA LYS A 91 -21.98 24.65 45.45
C LYS A 91 -21.64 25.78 44.48
N ASP A 92 -20.61 25.60 43.65
CA ASP A 92 -20.11 26.62 42.73
C ASP A 92 -21.04 26.80 41.52
N ARG A 93 -21.70 25.72 41.08
CA ARG A 93 -22.69 25.78 39.99
C ARG A 93 -23.89 26.66 40.28
N ARG A 94 -24.34 26.74 41.55
CA ARG A 94 -25.46 27.62 41.93
C ARG A 94 -25.19 29.07 41.60
N PHE A 95 -23.96 29.53 41.82
CA PHE A 95 -23.55 30.91 41.49
C PHE A 95 -23.49 31.15 39.98
N ALA A 96 -23.13 30.12 39.20
CA ALA A 96 -23.08 30.22 37.75
C ALA A 96 -24.47 30.50 37.14
N TYR A 97 -25.54 29.87 37.64
CA TYR A 97 -26.89 30.04 37.08
C TYR A 97 -27.49 31.44 37.24
N GLY A 98 -27.05 32.22 38.23
CA GLY A 98 -27.60 33.56 38.50
C GLY A 98 -27.57 34.48 37.28
N ARG A 99 -28.72 35.03 36.89
CA ARG A 99 -28.89 35.93 35.72
C ARG A 99 -28.39 35.34 34.39
N SER A 100 -28.50 34.03 34.20
CA SER A 100 -28.14 33.39 32.93
C SER A 100 -29.17 33.69 31.85
N ASP A 101 -28.70 34.08 30.68
CA ASP A 101 -29.55 34.35 29.52
C ASP A 101 -29.82 33.09 28.69
N VAL A 102 -28.90 32.12 28.71
CA VAL A 102 -29.03 30.80 28.09
C VAL A 102 -28.14 29.77 28.78
N VAL A 103 -28.58 28.52 28.77
CA VAL A 103 -27.79 27.37 29.26
C VAL A 103 -27.50 26.42 28.10
N VAL A 104 -26.23 26.06 27.92
CA VAL A 104 -25.78 24.99 27.02
C VAL A 104 -25.56 23.74 27.85
N LEU A 105 -26.39 22.73 27.64
CA LEU A 105 -26.36 21.47 28.37
C LEU A 105 -25.65 20.40 27.54
N CYS A 106 -24.43 20.06 27.94
CA CYS A 106 -23.55 19.14 27.23
C CYS A 106 -23.63 17.71 27.77
N PHE A 107 -23.57 16.75 26.85
CA PHE A 107 -23.28 15.35 27.15
C PHE A 107 -22.24 14.80 26.16
N SER A 108 -21.65 13.65 26.45
CA SER A 108 -20.69 12.99 25.57
C SER A 108 -21.38 11.95 24.70
N LEU A 109 -21.13 11.99 23.39
CA LEU A 109 -21.58 10.98 22.45
C LEU A 109 -20.92 9.60 22.69
N ALA A 110 -19.83 9.54 23.46
CA ALA A 110 -19.16 8.29 23.84
C ALA A 110 -19.49 7.82 25.27
N ASN A 111 -20.44 8.47 25.95
CA ASN A 111 -20.89 8.07 27.28
C ASN A 111 -22.42 8.12 27.41
N PRO A 112 -23.12 6.98 27.25
CA PRO A 112 -24.58 6.91 27.36
C PRO A 112 -25.14 7.38 28.69
N TYR A 113 -24.39 7.26 29.79
CA TYR A 113 -24.82 7.72 31.11
C TYR A 113 -24.94 9.24 31.17
N SER A 114 -24.03 9.96 30.49
CA SER A 114 -24.08 11.42 30.48
C SER A 114 -25.35 11.96 29.81
N LEU A 115 -25.89 11.27 28.80
CA LEU A 115 -27.19 11.60 28.22
C LEU A 115 -28.36 11.26 29.17
N ARG A 116 -28.28 10.18 29.94
CA ARG A 116 -29.31 9.86 30.95
C ARG A 116 -29.37 10.93 32.04
N HIS A 117 -28.21 11.40 32.50
CA HIS A 117 -28.11 12.45 33.52
C HIS A 117 -28.69 13.80 33.07
N VAL A 118 -28.75 14.08 31.76
CA VAL A 118 -29.46 15.26 31.22
C VAL A 118 -30.89 15.32 31.77
N LYS A 119 -31.60 14.20 31.74
CA LYS A 119 -33.00 14.12 32.21
C LYS A 119 -33.12 13.99 33.72
N THR A 120 -32.29 13.14 34.33
CA THR A 120 -32.48 12.75 35.74
C THR A 120 -31.87 13.74 36.73
N MET A 121 -30.87 14.52 36.31
CA MET A 121 -30.11 15.42 37.19
C MET A 121 -30.06 16.85 36.65
N TRP A 122 -29.51 17.03 35.45
CA TRP A 122 -29.11 18.36 34.98
C TRP A 122 -30.28 19.27 34.64
N LEU A 123 -31.26 18.79 33.87
CA LEU A 123 -32.41 19.62 33.52
C LEU A 123 -33.26 19.98 34.74
N PRO A 124 -33.58 19.05 35.68
CA PRO A 124 -34.22 19.42 36.95
C PRO A 124 -33.44 20.48 37.75
N GLU A 125 -32.11 20.35 37.85
CA GLU A 125 -31.24 21.33 38.53
C GLU A 125 -31.34 22.72 37.87
N ILE A 126 -31.22 22.78 36.54
CA ILE A 126 -31.32 24.01 35.76
C ILE A 126 -32.70 24.65 35.96
N LYS A 127 -33.78 23.86 35.87
CA LYS A 127 -35.15 24.38 36.03
C LYS A 127 -35.45 24.84 37.45
N HIS A 128 -34.79 24.30 38.46
CA HIS A 128 -34.89 24.77 39.84
C HIS A 128 -34.26 26.17 40.02
N PHE A 129 -33.07 26.41 39.47
CA PHE A 129 -32.34 27.67 39.68
C PHE A 129 -32.68 28.78 38.67
N CYS A 130 -32.97 28.43 37.41
CA CYS A 130 -33.29 29.39 36.34
C CYS A 130 -34.42 28.87 35.41
N PRO A 131 -35.67 28.78 35.91
CA PRO A 131 -36.78 28.11 35.21
C PRO A 131 -37.12 28.68 33.83
N ARG A 132 -36.96 30.01 33.67
CA ARG A 132 -37.29 30.75 32.44
C ARG A 132 -36.14 30.82 31.43
N THR A 133 -34.94 30.37 31.81
CA THR A 133 -33.78 30.44 30.93
C THR A 133 -33.88 29.35 29.85
N PRO A 134 -33.72 29.70 28.56
CA PRO A 134 -33.71 28.73 27.48
C PRO A 134 -32.51 27.79 27.62
N VAL A 135 -32.71 26.53 27.24
CA VAL A 135 -31.69 25.48 27.29
C VAL A 135 -31.46 24.94 25.89
N VAL A 136 -30.20 24.72 25.52
CA VAL A 136 -29.78 24.08 24.27
C VAL A 136 -29.05 22.79 24.62
N LEU A 137 -29.49 21.66 24.08
CA LEU A 137 -28.84 20.36 24.29
C LEU A 137 -27.70 20.18 23.28
N VAL A 138 -26.53 19.74 23.76
CA VAL A 138 -25.34 19.58 22.93
C VAL A 138 -24.68 18.22 23.14
N GLY A 139 -24.60 17.43 22.07
CA GLY A 139 -23.79 16.21 22.02
C GLY A 139 -22.36 16.53 21.61
N CYS A 140 -21.41 16.33 22.50
CA CYS A 140 -19.99 16.59 22.24
C CYS A 140 -19.25 15.31 21.82
N GLN A 141 -18.05 15.50 21.23
CA GLN A 141 -17.13 14.42 20.82
C GLN A 141 -17.66 13.58 19.65
N LEU A 142 -18.28 14.25 18.67
CA LEU A 142 -18.83 13.60 17.47
C LEU A 142 -17.77 12.88 16.63
N ASP A 143 -16.51 13.33 16.71
CA ASP A 143 -15.35 12.66 16.08
C ASP A 143 -15.22 11.18 16.43
N LEU A 144 -15.66 10.78 17.63
CA LEU A 144 -15.59 9.40 18.09
C LEU A 144 -16.50 8.42 17.33
N ARG A 145 -17.43 8.90 16.50
CA ARG A 145 -18.25 8.04 15.62
C ARG A 145 -17.49 7.43 14.46
N TYR A 146 -16.41 8.07 14.02
CA TYR A 146 -15.62 7.63 12.85
C TYR A 146 -14.12 7.52 13.13
N ALA A 147 -13.68 7.81 14.35
CA ALA A 147 -12.30 7.65 14.77
C ALA A 147 -11.91 6.18 14.93
N ASP A 148 -10.61 5.88 14.78
CA ASP A 148 -10.03 4.63 15.25
C ASP A 148 -10.07 4.58 16.78
N LEU A 149 -11.03 3.84 17.33
CA LEU A 149 -11.22 3.71 18.77
C LEU A 149 -10.05 3.03 19.47
N ASP A 150 -9.28 2.17 18.78
CA ASP A 150 -8.12 1.52 19.38
C ASP A 150 -6.98 2.53 19.55
N ALA A 151 -6.74 3.37 18.53
CA ALA A 151 -5.81 4.49 18.65
C ALA A 151 -6.25 5.49 19.74
N VAL A 152 -7.54 5.82 19.79
CA VAL A 152 -8.10 6.71 20.82
C VAL A 152 -7.91 6.11 22.21
N ASN A 153 -8.19 4.82 22.41
CA ASN A 153 -8.05 4.16 23.70
C ASN A 153 -6.58 4.05 24.14
N ARG A 154 -5.64 3.83 23.21
CA ARG A 154 -4.18 3.88 23.50
C ARG A 154 -3.70 5.28 23.93
N ALA A 155 -4.27 6.33 23.35
CA ALA A 155 -3.91 7.72 23.68
C ALA A 155 -4.56 8.24 24.98
N ARG A 156 -5.56 7.54 25.52
CA ARG A 156 -6.21 7.92 26.78
C ARG A 156 -5.39 7.45 27.99
N ARG A 157 -5.71 7.99 29.17
CA ARG A 157 -5.03 7.63 30.42
C ARG A 157 -5.13 6.11 30.65
N PRO A 158 -4.06 5.42 31.09
CA PRO A 158 -4.04 3.95 31.24
C PRO A 158 -5.16 3.34 32.10
N LEU A 159 -5.74 4.11 33.03
CA LEU A 159 -6.82 3.67 33.93
C LEU A 159 -8.23 4.06 33.47
N ALA A 160 -8.36 4.75 32.33
CA ALA A 160 -9.68 5.11 31.79
C ALA A 160 -10.35 3.89 31.18
N LYS A 161 -11.64 3.69 31.46
CA LYS A 161 -12.44 2.64 30.81
C LYS A 161 -12.36 2.81 29.28
N PRO A 162 -11.97 1.76 28.52
CA PRO A 162 -11.97 1.82 27.07
C PRO A 162 -13.36 2.13 26.52
N ILE A 163 -13.42 3.05 25.55
CA ILE A 163 -14.66 3.33 24.82
C ILE A 163 -14.90 2.18 23.86
N LYS A 164 -16.09 1.58 23.94
CA LYS A 164 -16.51 0.53 23.01
C LYS A 164 -17.40 1.12 21.91
N PRO A 165 -17.48 0.51 20.72
CA PRO A 165 -18.43 0.92 19.67
C PRO A 165 -19.88 0.97 20.18
N THR A 166 -20.26 0.08 21.10
CA THR A 166 -21.60 0.04 21.71
C THR A 166 -21.90 1.22 22.65
N ASP A 167 -20.86 1.93 23.11
CA ASP A 167 -21.02 3.11 23.96
C ASP A 167 -21.26 4.38 23.12
N ILE A 168 -21.00 4.34 21.81
CA ILE A 168 -21.18 5.48 20.91
C ILE A 168 -22.66 5.65 20.59
N LEU A 169 -23.20 6.82 20.95
CA LEU A 169 -24.59 7.17 20.73
C LEU A 169 -24.84 7.57 19.28
N SER A 170 -25.91 7.00 18.70
CA SER A 170 -26.40 7.41 17.40
C SER A 170 -27.13 8.77 17.49
N PRO A 171 -27.19 9.55 16.39
CA PRO A 171 -27.86 10.85 16.40
C PRO A 171 -29.31 10.78 16.86
N GLU A 172 -30.03 9.71 16.49
CA GLU A 172 -31.45 9.55 16.78
C GLU A 172 -31.76 9.64 18.28
N ILE A 173 -30.93 9.02 19.12
CA ILE A 173 -31.11 8.99 20.58
C ILE A 173 -31.02 10.41 21.17
N GLY A 174 -30.03 11.20 20.73
CA GLY A 174 -29.87 12.59 21.21
C GLY A 174 -31.07 13.45 20.85
N HIS A 175 -31.61 13.26 19.66
CA HIS A 175 -32.79 13.96 19.19
C HIS A 175 -34.10 13.53 19.85
N GLU A 176 -34.28 12.24 20.14
CA GLU A 176 -35.43 11.75 20.90
C GLU A 176 -35.49 12.42 22.28
N VAL A 177 -34.34 12.50 22.97
CA VAL A 177 -34.22 13.21 24.24
C VAL A 177 -34.56 14.68 24.09
N ALA A 178 -34.01 15.37 23.08
CA ALA A 178 -34.33 16.78 22.88
C ALA A 178 -35.81 17.04 22.56
N LYS A 179 -36.43 16.16 21.76
CA LYS A 179 -37.86 16.24 21.43
C LYS A 179 -38.73 16.06 22.68
N GLU A 180 -38.42 15.09 23.53
CA GLU A 180 -39.11 14.86 24.80
C GLU A 180 -38.99 16.07 25.74
N LEU A 181 -37.82 16.70 25.77
CA LEU A 181 -37.54 17.86 26.61
C LEU A 181 -38.03 19.19 26.01
N GLY A 182 -38.43 19.21 24.74
CA GLY A 182 -38.84 20.43 24.03
C GLY A 182 -37.72 21.45 23.84
N ILE A 183 -36.47 21.00 23.72
CA ILE A 183 -35.28 21.85 23.57
C ILE A 183 -34.55 21.57 22.25
N PRO A 184 -33.88 22.56 21.64
CA PRO A 184 -33.09 22.33 20.43
C PRO A 184 -31.86 21.47 20.72
N TYR A 185 -31.45 20.67 19.74
CA TYR A 185 -30.30 19.78 19.81
C TYR A 185 -29.29 20.06 18.72
N TYR A 186 -28.01 20.00 19.10
CA TYR A 186 -26.87 20.18 18.24
C TYR A 186 -25.77 19.20 18.62
N GLU A 187 -24.92 18.85 17.67
CA GLU A 187 -23.74 18.05 17.90
C GLU A 187 -22.47 18.82 17.55
N THR A 188 -21.38 18.51 18.24
CA THR A 188 -20.10 19.19 18.05
C THR A 188 -18.94 18.22 18.00
N SER A 189 -18.00 18.52 17.11
CA SER A 189 -16.65 17.95 17.11
C SER A 189 -15.66 19.09 17.19
N VAL A 190 -14.99 19.23 18.33
CA VAL A 190 -13.92 20.23 18.49
C VAL A 190 -12.72 19.88 17.60
N VAL A 191 -12.46 18.59 17.37
CA VAL A 191 -11.38 18.13 16.51
C VAL A 191 -11.63 18.53 15.06
N ALA A 192 -12.86 18.37 14.56
CA ALA A 192 -13.24 18.75 13.21
C ALA A 192 -13.71 20.21 13.08
N GLN A 193 -13.69 20.98 14.19
CA GLN A 193 -14.28 22.33 14.28
C GLN A 193 -15.76 22.38 13.82
N PHE A 194 -16.48 21.27 13.89
CA PHE A 194 -17.86 21.16 13.46
C PHE A 194 -18.82 21.55 14.59
N GLY A 195 -19.84 22.34 14.25
CA GLY A 195 -20.94 22.69 15.15
C GLY A 195 -20.60 23.67 16.28
N VAL A 196 -19.32 24.01 16.47
CA VAL A 196 -18.88 24.91 17.56
C VAL A 196 -19.55 26.28 17.43
N LYS A 197 -19.44 26.92 16.27
CA LYS A 197 -20.10 28.22 16.01
C LYS A 197 -21.62 28.09 16.06
N ASP A 198 -22.17 27.05 15.43
CA ASP A 198 -23.62 26.83 15.35
C ASP A 198 -24.27 26.75 16.73
N VAL A 199 -23.66 26.02 17.68
CA VAL A 199 -24.16 25.91 19.04
C VAL A 199 -24.26 27.27 19.71
N PHE A 200 -23.21 28.08 19.65
CA PHE A 200 -23.18 29.37 20.34
C PHE A 200 -24.06 30.42 19.65
N ASP A 201 -24.11 30.46 18.33
CA ASP A 201 -25.01 31.34 17.59
C ASP A 201 -26.48 31.01 17.88
N ASN A 202 -26.83 29.72 17.95
CA ASN A 202 -28.20 29.30 18.25
C ASN A 202 -28.55 29.46 19.73
N ALA A 203 -27.59 29.33 20.64
CA ALA A 203 -27.76 29.71 22.04
C ALA A 203 -28.00 31.23 22.19
N ILE A 204 -27.27 32.06 21.43
CA ILE A 204 -27.48 33.52 21.35
C ILE A 204 -28.90 33.82 20.82
N ARG A 205 -29.33 33.19 19.72
CA ARG A 205 -30.70 33.34 19.19
C ARG A 205 -31.75 32.99 20.23
N ALA A 206 -31.57 31.87 20.94
CA ALA A 206 -32.50 31.45 22.00
C ALA A 206 -32.57 32.47 23.15
N ALA A 207 -31.41 33.00 23.59
CA ALA A 207 -31.34 34.06 24.59
C ALA A 207 -32.05 35.35 24.14
N LEU A 208 -31.75 35.83 22.94
CA LEU A 208 -32.33 37.05 22.39
C LEU A 208 -33.84 36.94 22.18
N ILE A 209 -34.34 35.78 21.75
CA ILE A 209 -35.78 35.51 21.64
C ILE A 209 -36.44 35.54 23.02
N SER A 210 -35.88 34.84 24.01
CA SER A 210 -36.39 34.86 25.39
C SER A 210 -36.42 36.29 25.94
N ARG A 211 -35.35 37.07 25.70
CA ARG A 211 -35.27 38.48 26.07
C ARG A 211 -36.31 39.34 25.37
N ARG A 212 -36.56 39.13 24.07
CA ARG A 212 -37.63 39.81 23.32
C ARG A 212 -39.01 39.53 23.90
N HIS A 213 -39.28 38.31 24.35
CA HIS A 213 -40.55 37.97 25.01
C HIS A 213 -40.73 38.73 26.34
N LEU A 214 -39.64 39.00 27.06
CA LEU A 214 -39.66 39.75 28.31
C LEU A 214 -39.63 41.29 28.10
N GLN A 215 -39.02 41.75 27.01
CA GLN A 215 -38.77 43.17 26.69
C GLN A 215 -39.27 43.51 25.29
N PHE A 216 -40.60 43.44 25.09
CA PHE A 216 -41.23 43.56 23.77
C PHE A 216 -40.98 44.90 23.05
N TRP A 217 -40.60 45.96 23.78
CA TRP A 217 -40.29 47.28 23.24
C TRP A 217 -38.95 47.35 22.51
N LYS A 218 -38.06 46.36 22.65
CA LYS A 218 -36.78 46.29 21.92
C LYS A 218 -37.00 45.91 20.46
N SER A 219 -37.12 46.92 19.59
CA SER A 219 -37.42 46.75 18.16
C SER A 219 -36.30 46.10 17.35
N HIS A 220 -35.03 46.30 17.74
CA HIS A 220 -33.86 45.70 17.08
C HIS A 220 -33.82 44.17 17.20
N LEU A 221 -34.52 43.59 18.18
CA LEU A 221 -34.61 42.13 18.35
C LEU A 221 -35.70 41.48 17.48
N LYS A 222 -36.49 42.24 16.71
CA LYS A 222 -37.61 41.70 15.93
C LYS A 222 -37.18 40.76 14.80
N LYS A 223 -35.99 40.98 14.24
CA LYS A 223 -35.42 40.21 13.13
C LYS A 223 -34.66 38.95 13.54
N VAL A 224 -34.41 38.76 14.85
CA VAL A 224 -33.70 37.58 15.37
C VAL A 224 -34.48 36.32 14.99
N GLN A 225 -33.78 35.38 14.37
CA GLN A 225 -34.36 34.13 13.88
C GLN A 225 -34.45 33.11 15.02
N ARG A 226 -35.40 32.18 14.91
CA ARG A 226 -35.42 30.99 15.77
C ARG A 226 -34.14 30.17 15.56
N PRO A 227 -33.65 29.44 16.58
CA PRO A 227 -32.52 28.52 16.44
C PRO A 227 -32.58 27.73 15.13
N LEU A 228 -31.49 27.78 14.37
CA LEU A 228 -31.36 27.18 13.04
C LEU A 228 -31.17 25.67 13.13
N LEU A 229 -31.57 24.97 12.07
CA LEU A 229 -31.28 23.54 11.92
C LEU A 229 -29.79 23.38 11.59
N GLN A 230 -29.15 22.39 12.20
CA GLN A 230 -27.77 22.02 11.91
C GLN A 230 -27.73 20.98 10.79
N ALA A 231 -26.95 21.25 9.74
CA ALA A 231 -26.68 20.25 8.71
C ALA A 231 -25.83 19.10 9.30
N PRO A 232 -26.07 17.83 8.93
CA PRO A 232 -25.31 16.71 9.48
C PRO A 232 -23.83 16.78 9.11
N PHE A 233 -22.97 16.29 10.00
CA PHE A 233 -21.54 16.17 9.72
C PHE A 233 -21.27 14.95 8.84
N LEU A 234 -20.81 15.19 7.61
CA LEU A 234 -20.26 14.15 6.75
C LEU A 234 -18.80 13.89 7.16
N PRO A 235 -18.46 12.70 7.70
CA PRO A 235 -17.08 12.40 8.04
C PRO A 235 -16.18 12.37 6.80
N PRO A 236 -14.90 12.73 6.96
CA PRO A 236 -13.94 12.65 5.87
C PRO A 236 -13.88 11.22 5.32
N LYS A 237 -13.67 11.11 4.01
CA LYS A 237 -13.48 9.82 3.35
C LYS A 237 -12.23 9.15 3.96
N PRO A 238 -12.30 7.87 4.36
CA PRO A 238 -11.13 7.19 4.91
C PRO A 238 -10.01 7.15 3.85
N PRO A 239 -8.73 7.24 4.26
CA PRO A 239 -7.61 7.10 3.34
C PRO A 239 -7.45 5.64 2.88
N PRO A 240 -6.91 5.41 1.67
CA PRO A 240 -6.65 4.05 1.18
C PRO A 240 -5.54 3.37 2.02
N PRO A 241 -5.59 2.04 2.17
CA PRO A 241 -4.51 1.29 2.81
C PRO A 241 -3.22 1.41 2.00
N ILE A 242 -2.09 1.44 2.70
CA ILE A 242 -0.76 1.51 2.10
C ILE A 242 -0.20 0.09 2.01
N ILE A 243 0.24 -0.29 0.81
CA ILE A 243 0.91 -1.57 0.59
C ILE A 243 2.33 -1.47 1.15
N GLN A 244 2.65 -2.40 2.05
CA GLN A 244 3.94 -2.57 2.67
C GLN A 244 4.69 -3.68 1.94
N LEU A 245 5.84 -3.34 1.38
CA LEU A 245 6.75 -4.33 0.83
C LEU A 245 7.54 -4.95 1.98
N PRO A 246 7.46 -6.28 2.19
CA PRO A 246 8.33 -6.94 3.13
C PRO A 246 9.78 -6.83 2.64
N ASP A 247 10.75 -6.95 3.55
CA ASP A 247 12.14 -7.07 3.12
C ASP A 247 12.31 -8.31 2.21
N PRO A 248 13.19 -8.25 1.19
CA PRO A 248 13.50 -9.41 0.38
C PRO A 248 13.91 -10.57 1.31
N PRO A 249 13.44 -11.81 1.05
CA PRO A 249 13.77 -12.94 1.90
C PRO A 249 15.29 -13.04 2.03
N GLN A 250 15.78 -13.00 3.27
CA GLN A 250 17.17 -13.32 3.53
C GLN A 250 17.34 -14.80 3.20
N ASN A 251 18.07 -15.11 2.12
CA ASN A 251 18.36 -16.49 1.72
C ASN A 251 18.84 -17.25 2.97
N SER A 252 18.05 -18.22 3.41
CA SER A 252 18.14 -18.96 4.67
C SER A 252 19.35 -19.91 4.69
N GLY A 253 20.55 -19.37 4.43
CA GLY A 253 21.75 -20.13 4.15
C GLY A 253 21.73 -20.85 2.79
N GLN A 254 20.82 -20.51 1.86
CA GLN A 254 20.63 -21.19 0.57
C GLN A 254 20.96 -20.32 -0.66
N GLY A 255 21.88 -19.37 -0.52
CA GLY A 255 22.32 -18.52 -1.64
C GLY A 255 23.34 -19.20 -2.57
N PRO A 256 23.86 -18.48 -3.58
CA PRO A 256 24.87 -18.98 -4.51
C PRO A 256 26.10 -19.61 -3.83
N ALA A 257 26.56 -19.07 -2.71
CA ALA A 257 27.70 -19.61 -1.95
C ALA A 257 27.40 -21.00 -1.35
N ALA A 258 26.18 -21.20 -0.86
CA ALA A 258 25.75 -22.46 -0.28
C ALA A 258 25.52 -23.53 -1.36
N LEU A 259 25.00 -23.12 -2.52
CA LEU A 259 24.89 -23.99 -3.69
C LEU A 259 26.27 -24.44 -4.19
N PHE A 260 27.29 -23.57 -4.18
CA PHE A 260 28.65 -23.99 -4.51
C PHE A 260 29.24 -24.96 -3.48
N SER A 261 28.95 -24.75 -2.19
CA SER A 261 29.42 -25.63 -1.11
C SER A 261 28.72 -26.99 -1.09
N THR A 262 27.45 -27.03 -1.49
CA THR A 262 26.60 -28.22 -1.56
C THR A 262 26.04 -28.33 -2.98
N PRO A 263 26.79 -28.94 -3.92
CA PRO A 263 26.59 -28.81 -5.37
C PRO A 263 25.40 -29.66 -5.88
N LEU A 264 24.19 -29.30 -5.45
CA LEU A 264 22.93 -29.86 -5.91
C LEU A 264 22.72 -29.54 -7.40
N CYS A 265 22.51 -30.56 -8.23
CA CYS A 265 22.35 -30.42 -9.68
C CYS A 265 23.61 -29.96 -10.45
N ALA A 266 24.81 -30.24 -9.94
CA ALA A 266 26.06 -30.00 -10.67
C ALA A 266 26.15 -30.71 -12.04
N ASP A 267 26.36 -29.96 -13.10
CA ASP A 267 26.46 -30.43 -14.49
C ASP A 267 27.91 -30.39 -15.03
N VAL A 268 28.85 -29.88 -14.23
CA VAL A 268 30.29 -29.83 -14.56
C VAL A 268 31.16 -30.20 -13.36
N MET A 269 32.25 -30.92 -13.63
CA MET A 269 33.27 -31.34 -12.66
C MET A 269 34.66 -30.94 -13.17
N PHE A 270 35.43 -30.24 -12.33
CA PHE A 270 36.84 -29.94 -12.58
C PHE A 270 37.73 -31.01 -11.95
N GLN A 271 38.60 -31.61 -12.75
CA GLN A 271 39.57 -32.60 -12.32
C GLN A 271 40.98 -31.98 -12.24
N LEU A 272 41.61 -32.06 -11.07
CA LEU A 272 42.98 -31.59 -10.82
C LEU A 272 43.97 -32.76 -10.74
N GLN A 273 45.28 -32.47 -10.81
CA GLN A 273 46.32 -33.50 -10.92
C GLN A 273 46.39 -34.48 -9.74
N ASP A 274 46.03 -34.03 -8.53
CA ASP A 274 46.02 -34.88 -7.32
C ASP A 274 44.77 -35.77 -7.21
N GLY A 275 43.96 -35.88 -8.27
CA GLY A 275 42.69 -36.61 -8.25
C GLY A 275 41.55 -35.89 -7.51
N GLN A 276 41.82 -34.67 -7.01
CA GLN A 276 40.81 -33.82 -6.39
C GLN A 276 39.78 -33.34 -7.41
N LYS A 277 38.52 -33.26 -6.99
CA LYS A 277 37.36 -32.96 -7.83
C LYS A 277 36.60 -31.76 -7.26
N ILE A 278 36.27 -30.79 -8.11
CA ILE A 278 35.40 -29.66 -7.74
C ILE A 278 34.17 -29.70 -8.63
N PHE A 279 32.98 -29.78 -8.03
CA PHE A 279 31.72 -29.77 -8.75
C PHE A 279 31.16 -28.35 -8.85
N ALA A 280 30.57 -28.01 -9.99
CA ALA A 280 30.00 -26.68 -10.26
C ALA A 280 28.84 -26.76 -11.26
N HIS A 281 28.33 -25.58 -11.65
CA HIS A 281 27.16 -25.41 -12.50
C HIS A 281 27.55 -24.57 -13.73
N LYS A 282 27.35 -25.09 -14.94
CA LYS A 282 27.68 -24.44 -16.21
C LYS A 282 27.03 -23.06 -16.29
N VAL A 283 25.74 -22.96 -15.96
CA VAL A 283 24.99 -21.69 -16.00
C VAL A 283 25.59 -20.59 -15.11
N TYR A 284 26.06 -20.92 -13.90
CA TYR A 284 26.67 -19.93 -13.00
C TYR A 284 28.01 -19.43 -13.54
N LEU A 285 28.83 -20.35 -14.04
CA LEU A 285 30.16 -20.02 -14.57
C LEU A 285 30.07 -19.27 -15.90
N ALA A 286 29.21 -19.72 -16.82
CA ALA A 286 28.98 -19.10 -18.11
C ALA A 286 28.36 -17.70 -18.00
N THR A 287 27.47 -17.48 -17.02
CA THR A 287 26.90 -16.14 -16.80
C THR A 287 27.88 -15.17 -16.15
N ALA A 288 28.90 -15.68 -15.46
CA ALA A 288 29.90 -14.87 -14.77
C ALA A 288 31.20 -14.66 -15.56
N CYS A 289 31.51 -15.51 -16.55
CA CYS A 289 32.78 -15.48 -17.27
C CYS A 289 32.62 -15.90 -18.74
N SER A 290 33.07 -15.03 -19.65
CA SER A 290 33.01 -15.29 -21.10
C SER A 290 33.78 -16.53 -21.51
N LYS A 291 34.94 -16.80 -20.91
CA LYS A 291 35.74 -17.98 -21.26
C LYS A 291 35.00 -19.30 -20.95
N PHE A 292 34.30 -19.36 -19.83
CA PHE A 292 33.44 -20.50 -19.50
C PHE A 292 32.18 -20.55 -20.39
N TYR A 293 31.61 -19.39 -20.73
CA TYR A 293 30.50 -19.33 -21.69
C TYR A 293 30.89 -19.94 -23.04
N ASP A 294 32.03 -19.52 -23.59
CA ASP A 294 32.52 -20.02 -24.88
C ASP A 294 32.86 -21.52 -24.79
N LEU A 295 33.49 -21.94 -23.70
CA LEU A 295 33.86 -23.34 -23.46
C LEU A 295 32.65 -24.27 -23.44
N PHE A 296 31.58 -23.86 -22.78
CA PHE A 296 30.37 -24.68 -22.66
C PHE A 296 29.43 -24.53 -23.86
N THR A 297 29.57 -23.48 -24.66
CA THR A 297 28.79 -23.30 -25.89
C THR A 297 29.39 -24.08 -27.07
N LEU A 298 30.69 -24.41 -27.05
CA LEU A 298 31.29 -25.34 -28.02
C LEU A 298 30.55 -26.69 -28.10
N GLU A 299 29.98 -27.15 -26.99
CA GLU A 299 29.14 -28.36 -26.91
C GLU A 299 27.90 -28.24 -27.82
N LEU A 300 27.29 -27.05 -27.88
CA LEU A 300 26.06 -26.80 -28.63
C LEU A 300 26.31 -26.67 -30.14
N ILE A 301 27.42 -26.06 -30.54
CA ILE A 301 27.72 -25.78 -31.97
C ILE A 301 27.94 -27.08 -32.77
N LEU A 302 28.38 -28.17 -32.14
CA LEU A 302 28.72 -29.40 -32.85
C LEU A 302 27.55 -30.39 -32.95
N LEU A 303 26.58 -30.31 -32.04
CA LEU A 303 25.31 -31.03 -32.17
C LEU A 303 24.50 -30.53 -33.40
N ASP A 304 24.60 -29.25 -33.73
CA ASP A 304 23.96 -28.69 -34.94
C ASP A 304 24.68 -29.08 -36.24
N VAL A 305 26.02 -29.26 -36.21
CA VAL A 305 26.80 -29.62 -37.42
C VAL A 305 26.69 -31.10 -37.77
N GLU A 306 26.51 -31.99 -36.78
CA GLU A 306 26.22 -33.40 -37.03
C GLU A 306 24.78 -33.64 -37.52
N GLY A 307 23.86 -32.69 -37.29
CA GLY A 307 22.46 -32.74 -37.74
C GLY A 307 22.22 -32.45 -39.22
N GLU A 308 23.21 -31.91 -39.97
CA GLU A 308 23.04 -31.57 -41.39
C GLU A 308 23.45 -32.67 -42.39
N LYS A 309 23.81 -33.87 -41.92
CA LYS A 309 24.17 -35.01 -42.79
C LYS A 309 23.49 -36.32 -42.40
N GLN A 310 22.16 -36.37 -42.40
CA GLN A 310 21.41 -37.61 -42.55
C GLN A 310 19.94 -37.31 -42.88
N GLU A 311 19.41 -37.90 -43.96
CA GLU A 311 17.96 -38.06 -44.11
C GLU A 311 17.43 -38.88 -42.92
N PRO A 312 16.33 -38.48 -42.27
CA PRO A 312 15.90 -39.12 -41.04
C PRO A 312 15.25 -40.46 -41.36
N THR A 313 15.90 -41.55 -40.94
CA THR A 313 15.22 -42.84 -40.74
C THR A 313 14.61 -42.85 -39.34
N GLU A 314 13.38 -43.32 -39.24
CA GLU A 314 12.62 -43.37 -37.99
C GLU A 314 13.29 -44.30 -36.97
N HIS A 315 14.13 -43.73 -36.10
CA HIS A 315 14.37 -44.11 -34.71
C HIS A 315 15.66 -43.41 -34.24
N ASP A 316 15.49 -42.23 -33.64
CA ASP A 316 16.41 -41.50 -32.73
C ASP A 316 16.45 -40.02 -33.05
N LEU A 317 15.44 -39.32 -32.52
CA LEU A 317 15.40 -37.90 -32.19
C LEU A 317 14.14 -37.72 -31.34
N PHE A 318 14.24 -37.02 -30.22
CA PHE A 318 13.16 -36.80 -29.25
C PHE A 318 11.85 -36.38 -29.95
N ARG A 319 10.95 -37.35 -30.17
CA ARG A 319 9.63 -37.16 -30.79
C ARG A 319 8.70 -36.49 -29.78
N VAL A 320 8.59 -35.18 -29.88
CA VAL A 320 7.36 -34.46 -29.56
C VAL A 320 6.29 -34.96 -30.54
N SER A 321 5.24 -35.57 -29.99
CA SER A 321 3.97 -35.76 -30.71
C SER A 321 2.96 -34.77 -30.12
N SER A 322 2.53 -33.82 -30.94
CA SER A 322 1.22 -33.19 -30.80
C SER A 322 0.74 -32.93 -32.23
N GLU A 323 -0.32 -33.64 -32.59
CA GLU A 323 -0.95 -33.61 -33.90
C GLU A 323 -1.54 -32.22 -34.19
N ALA A 324 -1.37 -31.80 -35.43
CA ALA A 324 -1.83 -30.53 -35.96
C ALA A 324 -3.35 -30.46 -36.11
N VAL A 325 -3.92 -29.26 -35.89
CA VAL A 325 -5.11 -28.79 -36.59
C VAL A 325 -4.86 -27.39 -37.16
N ALA A 326 -4.69 -27.37 -38.49
CA ALA A 326 -4.97 -26.35 -39.51
C ALA A 326 -4.58 -24.86 -39.29
N GLY A 327 -3.86 -24.31 -40.29
CA GLY A 327 -3.23 -22.97 -40.36
C GLY A 327 -4.15 -21.73 -40.49
N PRO A 328 -3.71 -20.57 -41.05
CA PRO A 328 -2.61 -20.40 -42.03
C PRO A 328 -1.57 -19.28 -41.75
N SER A 329 -0.38 -19.51 -42.31
CA SER A 329 0.50 -18.56 -43.04
C SER A 329 0.56 -17.10 -42.58
N TRP A 330 1.69 -16.71 -41.97
CA TRP A 330 2.12 -15.30 -41.99
C TRP A 330 3.57 -15.20 -42.50
N THR A 331 3.64 -14.64 -43.69
CA THR A 331 4.80 -14.11 -44.40
C THR A 331 5.65 -13.19 -43.53
N ARG A 332 6.96 -13.37 -43.64
CA ARG A 332 8.02 -12.46 -43.22
C ARG A 332 7.69 -11.03 -43.68
N SER A 333 7.29 -10.16 -42.74
CA SER A 333 7.20 -8.71 -42.96
C SER A 333 8.22 -8.00 -42.08
N MET A 334 9.03 -7.18 -42.74
CA MET A 334 9.89 -6.17 -42.12
C MET A 334 9.05 -5.09 -41.42
N MET A 335 9.73 -4.39 -40.51
CA MET A 335 9.56 -3.03 -39.96
C MET A 335 9.74 -3.08 -38.45
N ALA A 336 10.38 -2.14 -37.77
CA ALA A 336 11.15 -0.96 -38.13
C ALA A 336 11.84 -0.50 -36.83
N ASP A 337 12.89 0.31 -36.98
CA ASP A 337 13.72 0.88 -35.93
C ASP A 337 12.95 1.60 -34.81
N CYS A 338 13.53 1.56 -33.62
CA CYS A 338 13.51 2.68 -32.68
C CYS A 338 14.92 2.88 -32.12
N ASN A 339 15.57 3.94 -32.61
CA ASN A 339 16.84 4.49 -32.18
C ASN A 339 16.81 4.88 -30.69
N HIS A 340 17.90 4.60 -29.98
CA HIS A 340 18.54 5.64 -29.19
C HIS A 340 20.07 5.46 -29.13
N GLU A 341 20.75 6.56 -29.40
CA GLU A 341 22.14 6.70 -29.76
C GLU A 341 23.09 6.53 -28.56
N ALA A 342 24.24 5.90 -28.80
CA ALA A 342 25.44 6.08 -28.00
C ALA A 342 26.68 6.07 -28.91
N LEU A 343 27.58 7.01 -28.64
CA LEU A 343 28.75 7.40 -29.43
C LEU A 343 29.58 6.23 -29.96
N ILE A 344 29.82 6.23 -31.28
CA ILE A 344 30.84 5.42 -31.94
C ILE A 344 32.15 6.21 -31.97
N GLY A 345 33.11 5.77 -31.15
CA GLY A 345 34.53 6.04 -31.31
C GLY A 345 35.22 4.83 -31.93
N GLN A 346 35.82 5.03 -33.09
CA GLN A 346 36.55 4.07 -33.92
C GLN A 346 37.58 3.23 -33.15
N LEU A 347 37.66 1.93 -33.43
CA LEU A 347 38.92 1.18 -33.50
C LEU A 347 38.72 -0.11 -34.32
N GLY A 348 39.63 -0.30 -35.27
CA GLY A 348 39.48 -1.20 -36.41
C GLY A 348 39.84 -2.67 -36.17
N ASN A 349 39.32 -3.50 -37.08
CA ASN A 349 39.71 -4.89 -37.28
C ASN A 349 41.16 -5.00 -37.78
N PRO A 350 41.93 -6.00 -37.34
CA PRO A 350 42.97 -6.59 -38.15
C PRO A 350 42.48 -7.90 -38.83
N PRO A 351 43.02 -8.25 -40.02
CA PRO A 351 42.54 -9.34 -40.85
C PRO A 351 43.29 -10.65 -40.56
N CYS A 352 42.63 -11.80 -40.72
CA CYS A 352 43.31 -13.09 -40.84
C CYS A 352 43.02 -13.75 -42.19
N SER A 353 44.13 -13.94 -42.90
CA SER A 353 44.34 -14.44 -44.25
C SER A 353 43.85 -15.87 -44.45
N PHE A 354 43.16 -16.10 -45.56
CA PHE A 354 43.06 -17.40 -46.21
C PHE A 354 44.47 -17.93 -46.52
N ARG A 355 44.73 -19.20 -46.19
CA ARG A 355 45.78 -20.01 -46.83
C ARG A 355 45.25 -21.43 -47.05
N THR A 356 45.21 -21.79 -48.33
CA THR A 356 45.02 -23.13 -48.88
C THR A 356 46.35 -23.88 -48.98
N CYS A 357 46.34 -25.16 -48.61
CA CYS A 357 47.15 -26.30 -49.12
C CYS A 357 46.98 -27.44 -48.10
N GLY A 358 46.84 -28.72 -48.43
CA GLY A 358 46.91 -29.50 -49.66
C GLY A 358 46.78 -30.98 -49.25
N ASP A 359 46.35 -31.83 -50.17
CA ASP A 359 46.10 -33.27 -49.96
C ASP A 359 47.30 -34.05 -49.44
N VAL A 360 47.09 -34.96 -48.48
CA VAL A 360 47.88 -36.21 -48.33
C VAL A 360 47.05 -37.34 -47.68
N ASP A 361 46.86 -38.40 -48.46
CA ASP A 361 46.73 -39.85 -48.18
C ASP A 361 45.79 -40.45 -47.12
N ALA A 362 45.09 -41.49 -47.58
CA ALA A 362 44.22 -42.39 -46.83
C ALA A 362 44.94 -43.67 -46.37
N ALA A 363 44.70 -44.09 -45.11
CA ALA A 363 44.46 -45.48 -44.61
C ALA A 363 44.77 -45.59 -43.09
N PRO A 364 44.27 -46.60 -42.34
CA PRO A 364 43.09 -47.46 -42.52
C PRO A 364 42.09 -47.38 -41.34
N VAL A 365 40.95 -48.04 -41.52
CA VAL A 365 39.87 -48.27 -40.55
C VAL A 365 40.40 -48.93 -39.27
N GLY A 366 40.15 -48.30 -38.12
CA GLY A 366 40.44 -48.83 -36.78
C GLY A 366 39.33 -48.47 -35.79
N GLU A 367 38.60 -49.50 -35.35
CA GLU A 367 37.79 -49.64 -34.13
C GLU A 367 36.98 -48.45 -33.58
N ILE A 368 35.66 -48.56 -33.72
CA ILE A 368 34.64 -47.76 -33.04
C ILE A 368 34.80 -47.93 -31.53
N SER A 369 35.16 -46.84 -30.84
CA SER A 369 35.13 -46.74 -29.38
C SER A 369 33.76 -46.23 -28.90
N PRO A 370 33.15 -46.79 -27.85
CA PRO A 370 31.80 -46.44 -27.41
C PRO A 370 31.79 -45.11 -26.63
N LEU A 371 30.90 -44.19 -27.03
CA LEU A 371 30.49 -42.97 -26.32
C LEU A 371 31.55 -42.27 -25.46
N GLY A 372 32.44 -41.50 -26.10
CA GLY A 372 33.34 -40.59 -25.40
C GLY A 372 33.65 -39.38 -26.26
N TRP A 373 32.84 -38.31 -26.14
CA TRP A 373 33.17 -37.02 -26.75
C TRP A 373 34.22 -36.32 -25.89
N GLY A 374 35.40 -36.06 -26.45
CA GLY A 374 36.50 -35.42 -25.75
C GLY A 374 37.38 -34.57 -26.68
N ARG A 375 37.77 -33.38 -26.23
CA ARG A 375 38.65 -32.45 -26.99
C ARG A 375 39.83 -32.02 -26.15
N LYS A 376 41.01 -32.02 -26.76
CA LYS A 376 42.19 -31.34 -26.21
C LYS A 376 42.04 -29.82 -26.39
N LEU A 377 42.46 -29.06 -25.39
CA LEU A 377 42.28 -27.62 -25.29
C LEU A 377 43.60 -26.85 -25.37
N GLU A 378 44.58 -27.38 -26.08
CA GLU A 378 45.95 -26.85 -26.18
C GLU A 378 45.99 -25.38 -26.69
N GLU A 379 44.99 -24.95 -27.47
CA GLU A 379 44.86 -23.58 -28.00
C GLU A 379 43.95 -22.64 -27.15
N TRP A 380 43.26 -23.16 -26.12
CA TRP A 380 42.28 -22.41 -25.30
C TRP A 380 42.90 -21.65 -24.11
N GLY A 381 44.23 -21.60 -24.07
CA GLY A 381 45.02 -20.92 -23.04
C GLY A 381 45.54 -21.86 -21.95
N ARG A 382 46.30 -21.30 -21.00
CA ARG A 382 47.08 -22.10 -20.02
C ARG A 382 46.22 -22.79 -18.95
N GLY A 383 44.91 -22.60 -18.92
CA GLY A 383 44.06 -23.06 -17.82
C GLY A 383 43.47 -24.47 -17.98
N PHE A 384 43.33 -24.97 -19.21
CA PHE A 384 42.59 -26.18 -19.52
C PHE A 384 43.43 -27.16 -20.34
N ILE A 385 43.35 -28.46 -20.01
CA ILE A 385 44.04 -29.52 -20.76
C ILE A 385 43.08 -30.16 -21.78
N ASP A 386 41.93 -30.64 -21.30
CA ASP A 386 40.90 -31.26 -22.12
C ASP A 386 39.53 -31.13 -21.46
N VAL A 387 38.49 -31.33 -22.27
CA VAL A 387 37.09 -31.38 -21.84
C VAL A 387 36.42 -32.60 -22.44
N GLN A 388 35.72 -33.37 -21.62
CA GLN A 388 35.08 -34.63 -22.02
C GLN A 388 33.74 -34.84 -21.31
N MET A 389 32.78 -35.49 -21.97
CA MET A 389 31.54 -35.91 -21.32
C MET A 389 31.73 -37.31 -20.70
N ASN A 390 31.58 -37.41 -19.37
CA ASN A 390 31.76 -38.68 -18.66
C ASN A 390 30.58 -38.97 -17.73
N ILE A 391 30.37 -40.26 -17.44
CA ILE A 391 29.43 -40.70 -16.41
C ILE A 391 30.12 -40.53 -15.06
N VAL A 392 29.64 -39.56 -14.26
CA VAL A 392 30.19 -39.20 -12.95
C VAL A 392 29.15 -39.46 -11.87
N GLU A 393 29.60 -39.92 -10.71
CA GLU A 393 28.75 -40.06 -9.53
C GLU A 393 28.45 -38.69 -8.93
N ASP A 394 27.16 -38.36 -8.85
CA ASP A 394 26.69 -37.09 -8.31
C ASP A 394 27.04 -36.97 -6.82
N PRO A 395 27.64 -35.85 -6.39
CA PRO A 395 28.18 -35.71 -5.04
C PRO A 395 27.12 -35.74 -3.94
N VAL A 396 25.85 -35.43 -4.25
CA VAL A 396 24.78 -35.32 -3.26
C VAL A 396 23.86 -36.55 -3.27
N THR A 397 23.51 -37.02 -4.46
CA THR A 397 22.57 -38.13 -4.67
C THR A 397 23.26 -39.48 -4.81
N GLN A 398 24.59 -39.51 -4.99
CA GLN A 398 25.40 -40.72 -5.21
C GLN A 398 24.90 -41.56 -6.40
N ARG A 399 24.27 -40.89 -7.38
CA ARG A 399 23.79 -41.52 -8.62
C ARG A 399 24.72 -41.17 -9.76
N LYS A 400 24.99 -42.14 -10.63
CA LYS A 400 25.79 -41.92 -11.85
C LYS A 400 24.96 -41.16 -12.88
N ARG A 401 25.47 -40.02 -13.36
CA ARG A 401 24.85 -39.22 -14.43
C ARG A 401 25.91 -38.64 -15.37
N PRO A 402 25.56 -38.29 -16.62
CA PRO A 402 26.47 -37.59 -17.51
C PRO A 402 26.80 -36.21 -16.93
N MET A 403 28.09 -35.87 -16.85
CA MET A 403 28.60 -34.55 -16.49
C MET A 403 29.77 -34.17 -17.38
N LEU A 404 29.93 -32.87 -17.63
CA LEU A 404 31.10 -32.36 -18.32
C LEU A 404 32.31 -32.40 -17.37
N VAL A 405 33.37 -33.08 -17.77
CA VAL A 405 34.62 -33.17 -17.03
C VAL A 405 35.66 -32.27 -17.69
N VAL A 406 36.11 -31.27 -16.95
CA VAL A 406 37.14 -30.32 -17.38
C VAL A 406 38.44 -30.65 -16.66
N ARG A 407 39.47 -31.07 -17.40
CA ARG A 407 40.78 -31.35 -16.83
C ARG A 407 41.61 -30.06 -16.78
N MET A 408 42.07 -29.70 -15.58
CA MET A 408 42.81 -28.46 -15.33
C MET A 408 44.32 -28.66 -15.49
N ASP A 409 45.03 -27.59 -15.84
CA ASP A 409 46.49 -27.59 -15.92
C ASP A 409 47.15 -27.87 -14.55
N SER A 410 48.36 -28.42 -14.58
CA SER A 410 49.20 -28.74 -13.42
C SER A 410 49.44 -27.60 -12.43
N PHE A 411 49.53 -26.35 -12.88
CA PHE A 411 49.83 -25.24 -11.96
C PHE A 411 48.60 -24.77 -11.17
N ILE A 412 47.40 -25.23 -11.54
CA ILE A 412 46.15 -24.81 -10.91
C ILE A 412 45.97 -25.58 -9.60
N GLN A 413 46.02 -24.84 -8.49
CA GLN A 413 45.83 -25.38 -7.15
C GLN A 413 44.36 -25.36 -6.73
N VAL A 414 43.97 -26.30 -5.89
CA VAL A 414 42.57 -26.55 -5.51
C VAL A 414 41.95 -25.38 -4.75
N GLU A 415 42.60 -24.88 -3.70
CA GLU A 415 42.05 -23.82 -2.85
C GLU A 415 41.96 -22.46 -3.56
N PRO A 416 43.00 -22.02 -4.31
CA PRO A 416 42.89 -20.85 -5.18
C PRO A 416 41.80 -20.99 -6.25
N LEU A 417 41.68 -22.14 -6.91
CA LEU A 417 40.61 -22.38 -7.89
C LEU A 417 39.23 -22.32 -7.22
N ARG A 418 39.07 -22.93 -6.05
CA ARG A 418 37.82 -22.88 -5.28
C ARG A 418 37.43 -21.43 -4.94
N ALA A 419 38.39 -20.56 -4.63
CA ALA A 419 38.15 -19.13 -4.39
C ALA A 419 37.72 -18.39 -5.68
N VAL A 420 38.34 -18.70 -6.83
CA VAL A 420 37.94 -18.12 -8.13
C VAL A 420 36.52 -18.56 -8.48
N LEU A 421 36.19 -19.83 -8.34
CA LEU A 421 34.84 -20.34 -8.61
C LEU A 421 33.82 -19.74 -7.64
N GLU A 422 34.11 -19.66 -6.34
CA GLU A 422 33.24 -19.02 -5.35
C GLU A 422 32.97 -17.54 -5.70
N TYR A 423 33.97 -16.81 -6.19
CA TYR A 423 33.80 -15.46 -6.71
C TYR A 423 32.84 -15.43 -7.90
N LEU A 424 32.93 -16.37 -8.85
CA LEU A 424 32.00 -16.41 -10.00
C LEU A 424 30.53 -16.64 -9.56
N TYR A 425 30.31 -17.34 -8.44
CA TYR A 425 28.97 -17.54 -7.89
C TYR A 425 28.43 -16.31 -7.14
N THR A 426 29.30 -15.65 -6.38
CA THR A 426 28.88 -14.66 -5.37
C THR A 426 29.17 -13.22 -5.75
N GLY A 427 30.13 -12.98 -6.65
CA GLY A 427 30.71 -11.65 -6.91
C GLY A 427 31.65 -11.15 -5.82
N HIS A 428 31.90 -11.95 -4.78
CA HIS A 428 32.68 -11.56 -3.62
C HIS A 428 33.92 -12.45 -3.44
N LEU A 429 35.03 -11.82 -3.08
CA LEU A 429 36.26 -12.52 -2.72
C LEU A 429 36.42 -12.50 -1.19
N ASN A 430 36.47 -13.68 -0.58
CA ASN A 430 36.72 -13.79 0.86
C ASN A 430 38.18 -13.47 1.18
N GLN A 431 38.41 -12.34 1.86
CA GLN A 431 39.72 -11.77 2.15
C GLN A 431 40.56 -12.59 3.14
N CYS A 432 39.97 -13.59 3.81
CA CYS A 432 40.68 -14.46 4.76
C CYS A 432 41.53 -15.54 4.09
N ARG A 433 41.46 -15.72 2.77
CA ARG A 433 42.26 -16.72 2.03
C ARG A 433 43.65 -16.14 1.71
N ALA A 434 44.69 -16.72 2.29
CA ALA A 434 46.08 -16.22 2.30
C ALA A 434 46.84 -16.24 0.95
N GLU A 435 46.16 -16.43 -0.18
CA GLU A 435 46.79 -16.80 -1.46
C GLU A 435 46.38 -15.86 -2.62
N LEU A 436 46.23 -14.56 -2.35
CA LEU A 436 45.82 -13.56 -3.34
C LEU A 436 46.64 -13.62 -4.65
N MET A 437 47.96 -13.80 -4.58
CA MET A 437 48.81 -13.89 -5.77
C MET A 437 48.45 -15.10 -6.66
N GLN A 438 48.20 -16.26 -6.05
CA GLN A 438 47.84 -17.47 -6.80
C GLN A 438 46.43 -17.34 -7.38
N ILE A 439 45.50 -16.71 -6.65
CA ILE A 439 44.17 -16.37 -7.15
C ILE A 439 44.27 -15.45 -8.37
N ALA A 440 45.15 -14.44 -8.35
CA ALA A 440 45.38 -13.56 -9.50
C ALA A 440 45.93 -14.32 -10.72
N THR A 441 46.88 -15.24 -10.51
CA THR A 441 47.44 -16.07 -11.59
C THR A 441 46.38 -16.95 -12.24
N ILE A 442 45.52 -17.59 -11.44
CA ILE A 442 44.42 -18.41 -11.96
C ILE A 442 43.35 -17.54 -12.63
N ALA A 443 42.99 -16.40 -12.03
CA ALA A 443 42.04 -15.46 -12.62
C ALA A 443 42.54 -14.94 -13.98
N GLU A 444 43.84 -14.71 -14.15
CA GLU A 444 44.44 -14.36 -15.43
C GLU A 444 44.36 -15.53 -16.43
N ALA A 445 44.70 -16.75 -16.03
CA ALA A 445 44.64 -17.93 -16.90
C ALA A 445 43.21 -18.25 -17.38
N LEU A 446 42.22 -18.03 -16.50
CA LEU A 446 40.79 -18.23 -16.78
C LEU A 446 40.10 -16.96 -17.32
N GLU A 447 40.83 -15.87 -17.53
CA GLU A 447 40.33 -14.59 -18.06
C GLU A 447 39.17 -13.98 -17.23
N VAL A 448 39.22 -14.17 -15.91
CA VAL A 448 38.34 -13.53 -14.93
C VAL A 448 38.90 -12.15 -14.58
N PHE A 449 38.84 -11.22 -15.53
CA PHE A 449 39.48 -9.90 -15.42
C PHE A 449 39.01 -9.08 -14.21
N ASP A 450 37.74 -9.16 -13.84
CA ASP A 450 37.20 -8.44 -12.67
C ASP A 450 37.84 -8.88 -11.37
N LEU A 451 38.02 -10.20 -11.20
CA LEU A 451 38.69 -10.77 -10.04
C LEU A 451 40.17 -10.40 -10.01
N ARG A 452 40.85 -10.45 -11.17
CA ARG A 452 42.24 -10.02 -11.28
C ARG A 452 42.40 -8.56 -10.85
N MET A 453 41.54 -7.66 -11.34
CA MET A 453 41.53 -6.25 -10.95
C MET A 453 41.24 -6.08 -9.46
N MET A 454 40.25 -6.79 -8.93
CA MET A 454 39.90 -6.76 -7.51
C MET A 454 41.07 -7.19 -6.62
N VAL A 455 41.78 -8.26 -6.99
CA VAL A 455 42.96 -8.74 -6.28
C VAL A 455 44.11 -7.72 -6.37
N SER A 456 44.35 -7.14 -7.54
CA SER A 456 45.36 -6.07 -7.71
C SER A 456 45.08 -4.89 -6.79
N ASN A 457 43.83 -4.44 -6.71
CA ASN A 457 43.42 -3.37 -5.79
C ASN A 457 43.66 -3.75 -4.33
N LEU A 458 43.38 -5.00 -3.93
CA LEU A 458 43.63 -5.47 -2.57
C LEU A 458 45.13 -5.49 -2.24
N LEU A 459 45.97 -5.97 -3.16
CA LEU A 459 47.43 -6.00 -3.02
C LEU A 459 48.02 -4.57 -2.92
N ASN A 460 47.43 -3.61 -3.65
CA ASN A 460 47.83 -2.21 -3.65
C ASN A 460 47.22 -1.38 -2.50
N LYS A 461 46.38 -1.98 -1.63
CA LYS A 461 45.61 -1.29 -0.57
C LYS A 461 44.58 -0.27 -1.10
N GLU A 462 44.07 -0.50 -2.30
CA GLU A 462 43.05 0.30 -2.99
C GLU A 462 41.68 -0.40 -3.02
N GLY A 463 41.41 -1.26 -2.04
CA GLY A 463 40.19 -2.08 -1.98
C GLY A 463 38.88 -1.28 -1.97
N PHE A 464 38.92 0.02 -1.68
CA PHE A 464 37.76 0.92 -1.74
C PHE A 464 37.15 1.06 -3.14
N MET A 465 37.89 0.71 -4.20
CA MET A 465 37.39 0.70 -5.58
C MET A 465 36.62 -0.57 -5.96
N ASN A 466 36.76 -1.65 -5.18
CA ASN A 466 36.14 -2.94 -5.47
C ASN A 466 34.61 -2.98 -5.45
N PRO A 467 33.87 -2.10 -4.73
CA PRO A 467 32.42 -2.02 -4.84
C PRO A 467 31.92 -1.73 -6.26
N GLU A 468 32.60 -0.86 -7.02
CA GLU A 468 32.21 -0.53 -8.40
C GLU A 468 32.47 -1.70 -9.35
N ILE A 469 33.59 -2.42 -9.16
CA ILE A 469 33.88 -3.66 -9.90
C ILE A 469 32.81 -4.71 -9.62
N THR A 470 32.43 -4.88 -8.36
CA THR A 470 31.38 -5.83 -7.94
C THR A 470 30.03 -5.48 -8.57
N LYS A 471 29.66 -4.19 -8.55
CA LYS A 471 28.44 -3.70 -9.19
C LYS A 471 28.45 -3.96 -10.70
N ALA A 472 29.54 -3.64 -11.40
CA ALA A 472 29.68 -3.87 -12.83
C ALA A 472 29.61 -5.38 -13.18
N PHE A 473 30.24 -6.23 -12.36
CA PHE A 473 30.16 -7.68 -12.48
C PHE A 473 28.71 -8.18 -12.41
N HIS A 474 27.95 -7.78 -11.39
CA HIS A 474 26.56 -8.20 -11.24
C HIS A 474 25.66 -7.68 -12.37
N VAL A 475 25.89 -6.46 -12.88
CA VAL A 475 25.14 -5.93 -14.03
C VAL A 475 25.41 -6.75 -15.30
N ARG A 476 26.68 -7.05 -15.61
CA ARG A 476 27.02 -7.89 -16.78
C ARG A 476 26.44 -9.29 -16.64
N ARG A 477 26.55 -9.88 -15.46
CA ARG A 477 25.99 -11.20 -15.17
C ARG A 477 24.47 -11.23 -15.31
N ALA A 478 23.76 -10.22 -14.79
CA ALA A 478 22.31 -10.09 -14.97
C ALA A 478 21.91 -10.03 -16.45
N ASN A 479 22.66 -9.31 -17.28
CA ASN A 479 22.43 -9.27 -18.72
C ASN A 479 22.63 -10.64 -19.38
N ARG A 480 23.70 -11.36 -18.99
CA ARG A 480 23.96 -12.71 -19.52
C ARG A 480 22.92 -13.74 -19.07
N ILE A 481 22.42 -13.61 -17.84
CA ILE A 481 21.31 -14.43 -17.33
C ILE A 481 20.05 -14.23 -18.19
N ARG A 482 19.69 -12.98 -18.51
CA ARG A 482 18.56 -12.68 -19.41
C ARG A 482 18.75 -13.29 -20.79
N GLU A 483 19.96 -13.23 -21.34
CA GLU A 483 20.28 -13.89 -22.62
C GLU A 483 20.09 -15.41 -22.56
N CYS A 484 20.60 -16.07 -21.51
CA CYS A 484 20.44 -17.51 -21.32
C CYS A 484 18.96 -17.90 -21.17
N LEU A 485 18.19 -17.14 -20.40
CA LEU A 485 16.75 -17.37 -20.23
C LEU A 485 15.98 -17.22 -21.56
N ASN A 486 16.29 -16.19 -22.35
CA ASN A 486 15.61 -15.93 -23.62
C ASN A 486 15.93 -16.97 -24.70
N ARG A 487 17.17 -17.49 -24.72
CA ARG A 487 17.62 -18.46 -25.71
C ARG A 487 17.50 -19.92 -25.24
N GLY A 488 17.19 -20.15 -23.96
CA GLY A 488 17.19 -21.50 -23.35
C GLY A 488 18.58 -22.14 -23.23
N LEU A 489 19.65 -21.34 -23.29
CA LEU A 489 21.03 -21.85 -23.23
C LEU A 489 21.33 -22.42 -21.84
N PHE A 490 21.94 -23.60 -21.79
CA PHE A 490 22.25 -24.33 -20.56
C PHE A 490 21.02 -24.73 -19.72
N SER A 491 19.82 -24.74 -20.31
CA SER A 491 18.62 -25.18 -19.62
C SER A 491 18.65 -26.68 -19.34
N ASP A 492 18.27 -27.06 -18.12
CA ASP A 492 18.25 -28.43 -17.61
C ASP A 492 16.87 -28.86 -17.09
N VAL A 493 15.88 -27.97 -17.23
CA VAL A 493 14.46 -28.24 -16.99
C VAL A 493 13.59 -27.43 -17.95
N LEU A 494 12.51 -28.04 -18.40
CA LEU A 494 11.47 -27.45 -19.24
C LEU A 494 10.15 -27.45 -18.47
N PHE A 495 9.58 -26.26 -18.26
CA PHE A 495 8.26 -26.15 -17.66
C PHE A 495 7.19 -26.17 -18.74
N THR A 496 6.27 -27.13 -18.68
CA THR A 496 5.07 -27.18 -19.52
C THR A 496 3.99 -26.32 -18.87
N VAL A 497 3.58 -25.28 -19.59
CA VAL A 497 2.59 -24.27 -19.20
C VAL A 497 1.42 -24.30 -20.18
N ASP A 498 0.34 -23.58 -19.90
CA ASP A 498 -0.92 -23.71 -20.66
C ASP A 498 -0.78 -23.30 -22.13
N ASP A 499 0.09 -22.33 -22.43
CA ASP A 499 0.31 -21.74 -23.75
C ASP A 499 1.64 -22.15 -24.40
N GLY A 500 2.41 -23.07 -23.80
CA GLY A 500 3.68 -23.50 -24.36
C GLY A 500 4.64 -24.18 -23.39
N SER A 501 5.93 -23.94 -23.59
CA SER A 501 6.99 -24.49 -22.75
C SER A 501 8.08 -23.46 -22.50
N VAL A 502 8.54 -23.36 -21.25
CA VAL A 502 9.52 -22.37 -20.80
C VAL A 502 10.77 -23.07 -20.26
N PRO A 503 11.93 -22.92 -20.92
CA PRO A 503 13.18 -23.49 -20.41
C PRO A 503 13.65 -22.71 -19.17
N ALA A 504 14.23 -23.43 -18.22
CA ALA A 504 14.80 -22.85 -17.02
C ALA A 504 16.01 -23.66 -16.52
N HIS A 505 16.62 -23.17 -15.45
CA HIS A 505 17.88 -23.66 -14.89
C HIS A 505 17.66 -24.04 -13.41
N LYS A 506 17.71 -25.33 -13.08
CA LYS A 506 17.57 -25.82 -11.70
C LYS A 506 18.54 -25.13 -10.75
N PRO A 507 19.84 -24.92 -11.07
CA PRO A 507 20.78 -24.27 -10.15
C PRO A 507 20.36 -22.84 -9.76
N LEU A 508 19.85 -22.05 -10.70
CA LEU A 508 19.40 -20.69 -10.42
C LEU A 508 18.06 -20.67 -9.64
N LEU A 509 17.19 -21.66 -9.87
CA LEU A 509 15.92 -21.78 -9.16
C LEU A 509 16.11 -22.17 -7.70
N ILE A 510 16.92 -23.20 -7.44
CA ILE A 510 17.14 -23.71 -6.09
C ILE A 510 17.96 -22.73 -5.23
N ALA A 511 18.74 -21.84 -5.83
CA ALA A 511 19.46 -20.80 -5.09
C ALA A 511 18.57 -19.66 -4.58
N SER A 512 17.32 -19.57 -5.07
CA SER A 512 16.43 -18.43 -4.82
C SER A 512 15.03 -18.83 -4.34
N CYS A 513 14.68 -20.12 -4.32
CA CYS A 513 13.33 -20.58 -4.01
C CYS A 513 13.32 -21.94 -3.27
N ASP A 514 12.92 -21.92 -2.00
CA ASP A 514 12.80 -23.14 -1.18
C ASP A 514 11.82 -24.16 -1.77
N TRP A 515 10.74 -23.71 -2.42
CA TRP A 515 9.79 -24.59 -3.09
C TRP A 515 10.47 -25.37 -4.23
N MET A 516 11.32 -24.69 -5.02
CA MET A 516 12.10 -25.32 -6.10
C MET A 516 13.18 -26.25 -5.55
N VAL A 517 13.79 -25.90 -4.40
CA VAL A 517 14.72 -26.81 -3.69
C VAL A 517 13.99 -28.09 -3.32
N ALA A 518 12.80 -28.01 -2.74
CA ALA A 518 12.00 -29.19 -2.39
C ALA A 518 11.63 -30.02 -3.62
N LEU A 519 11.29 -29.36 -4.74
CA LEU A 519 10.95 -30.02 -6.00
C LEU A 519 12.12 -30.80 -6.60
N PHE A 520 13.32 -30.19 -6.62
CA PHE A 520 14.50 -30.75 -7.29
C PHE A 520 15.43 -31.54 -6.38
N ARG A 521 15.14 -31.64 -5.08
CA ARG A 521 15.96 -32.39 -4.11
C ARG A 521 15.35 -33.77 -3.81
N GLY A 522 16.21 -34.75 -3.58
CA GLY A 522 15.82 -36.04 -3.01
C GLY A 522 15.36 -37.06 -4.07
N SER A 523 14.28 -37.77 -3.77
CA SER A 523 13.79 -38.90 -4.59
C SER A 523 12.53 -38.58 -5.38
N PHE A 524 12.16 -37.30 -5.51
CA PHE A 524 11.01 -36.87 -6.32
C PHE A 524 11.26 -37.15 -7.80
N ARG A 525 10.20 -37.24 -8.60
CA ARG A 525 10.32 -37.54 -10.03
C ARG A 525 10.99 -36.38 -10.76
N GLU A 526 10.64 -35.16 -10.35
CA GLU A 526 11.01 -33.87 -10.93
C GLU A 526 12.51 -33.57 -10.79
N SER A 527 13.19 -34.17 -9.81
CA SER A 527 14.65 -34.06 -9.72
C SER A 527 15.35 -34.74 -10.89
N PHE A 528 14.74 -35.76 -11.51
CA PHE A 528 15.35 -36.54 -12.60
C PHE A 528 14.66 -36.38 -13.95
N THR A 529 13.43 -35.84 -14.00
CA THR A 529 12.78 -35.56 -15.28
C THR A 529 13.21 -34.22 -15.86
N PRO A 530 13.34 -34.13 -17.20
CA PRO A 530 13.63 -32.86 -17.87
C PRO A 530 12.39 -31.96 -17.96
N GLY A 531 11.18 -32.51 -17.77
CA GLY A 531 9.92 -31.76 -17.83
C GLY A 531 9.23 -31.65 -16.47
N VAL A 532 8.66 -30.48 -16.17
CA VAL A 532 7.78 -30.22 -15.02
C VAL A 532 6.52 -29.52 -15.50
N SER A 533 5.34 -29.98 -15.09
CA SER A 533 4.06 -29.36 -15.49
C SER A 533 3.58 -28.35 -14.46
N LEU A 534 3.23 -27.15 -14.93
CA LEU A 534 2.62 -26.08 -14.14
C LEU A 534 1.31 -25.62 -14.82
N PRO A 535 0.21 -26.36 -14.61
CA PRO A 535 -1.08 -26.00 -15.20
C PRO A 535 -1.65 -24.74 -14.52
N GLY A 536 -2.43 -23.96 -15.28
CA GLY A 536 -3.03 -22.70 -14.81
C GLY A 536 -2.01 -21.55 -14.79
N THR A 537 -1.04 -21.58 -15.68
CA THR A 537 0.06 -20.61 -15.77
C THR A 537 0.44 -20.42 -17.22
N SER A 538 0.63 -19.16 -17.61
CA SER A 538 1.08 -18.72 -18.92
C SER A 538 2.59 -18.57 -18.98
N SER A 539 3.13 -18.60 -20.19
CA SER A 539 4.56 -18.40 -20.45
C SER A 539 5.03 -17.02 -19.99
N SER A 540 4.21 -15.97 -20.13
CA SER A 540 4.54 -14.62 -19.67
C SER A 540 4.62 -14.55 -18.14
N CYS A 541 3.68 -15.16 -17.44
CA CYS A 541 3.66 -15.22 -15.97
C CYS A 541 4.85 -16.00 -15.42
N LEU A 542 5.14 -17.18 -15.99
CA LEU A 542 6.28 -17.97 -15.54
C LEU A 542 7.61 -17.25 -15.81
N ARG A 543 7.77 -16.60 -16.98
CA ARG A 543 8.98 -15.79 -17.27
C ARG A 543 9.17 -14.67 -16.25
N ALA A 544 8.12 -13.96 -15.85
CA ALA A 544 8.20 -12.93 -14.81
C ALA A 544 8.70 -13.50 -13.46
N VAL A 545 8.24 -14.69 -13.09
CA VAL A 545 8.74 -15.40 -11.89
C VAL A 545 10.21 -15.78 -12.05
N LEU A 546 10.61 -16.33 -13.21
CA LEU A 546 12.00 -16.73 -13.46
C LEU A 546 12.94 -15.53 -13.41
N GLU A 547 12.58 -14.41 -14.05
CA GLU A 547 13.35 -13.17 -13.99
C GLU A 547 13.49 -12.66 -12.55
N TYR A 548 12.39 -12.67 -11.78
CA TYR A 548 12.41 -12.31 -10.37
C TYR A 548 13.36 -13.20 -9.55
N LEU A 549 13.25 -14.52 -9.69
CA LEU A 549 14.10 -15.46 -8.95
C LEU A 549 15.58 -15.34 -9.32
N TYR A 550 15.87 -15.03 -10.59
CA TYR A 550 17.25 -14.99 -11.08
C TYR A 550 17.94 -13.67 -10.81
N LEU A 551 17.18 -12.58 -10.82
CA LEU A 551 17.72 -11.23 -10.77
C LEU A 551 17.36 -10.47 -9.48
N GLY A 552 16.46 -11.00 -8.65
CA GLY A 552 16.05 -10.42 -7.36
C GLY A 552 15.18 -9.17 -7.47
N HIS A 553 14.69 -8.82 -8.66
CA HIS A 553 13.80 -7.66 -8.88
C HIS A 553 12.66 -8.03 -9.81
N PHE A 554 11.49 -7.41 -9.59
CA PHE A 554 10.29 -7.63 -10.38
C PHE A 554 10.13 -6.52 -11.43
N CYS A 555 10.00 -6.93 -12.69
CA CYS A 555 9.78 -6.05 -13.82
C CYS A 555 8.54 -6.54 -14.59
N PRO A 556 7.37 -5.90 -14.42
CA PRO A 556 6.17 -6.33 -15.12
C PRO A 556 6.28 -6.07 -16.62
N GLY A 557 5.97 -7.09 -17.42
CA GLY A 557 5.84 -6.97 -18.88
C GLY A 557 4.42 -6.56 -19.30
N PRO A 558 4.22 -6.02 -20.51
CA PRO A 558 2.92 -5.48 -20.97
C PRO A 558 1.82 -6.54 -21.14
N GLN A 559 2.17 -7.83 -21.22
CA GLN A 559 1.23 -8.95 -21.39
C GLN A 559 1.04 -9.76 -20.09
N LEU A 560 1.55 -9.25 -18.97
CA LEU A 560 1.51 -9.97 -17.70
C LEU A 560 0.11 -9.87 -17.07
N GLY A 561 -0.49 -11.01 -16.75
CA GLY A 561 -1.71 -11.06 -15.96
C GLY A 561 -1.43 -10.93 -14.47
N SER A 562 -1.70 -9.78 -13.86
CA SER A 562 -1.42 -9.51 -12.44
C SER A 562 -2.08 -10.52 -11.48
N MET A 563 -3.32 -10.93 -11.76
CA MET A 563 -4.02 -11.96 -10.97
C MET A 563 -3.37 -13.34 -11.10
N GLU A 564 -2.95 -13.71 -12.30
CA GLU A 564 -2.30 -15.00 -12.56
C GLU A 564 -0.96 -15.08 -11.82
N LEU A 565 -0.19 -13.99 -11.85
CA LEU A 565 1.07 -13.88 -11.10
C LEU A 565 0.84 -13.94 -9.58
N LEU A 566 -0.25 -13.36 -9.09
CA LEU A 566 -0.62 -13.45 -7.68
C LEU A 566 -0.92 -14.91 -7.26
N VAL A 567 -1.64 -15.65 -8.10
CA VAL A 567 -1.89 -17.09 -7.88
C VAL A 567 -0.57 -17.87 -7.86
N LEU A 568 0.29 -17.66 -8.84
CA LEU A 568 1.54 -18.39 -9.00
C LEU A 568 2.54 -18.07 -7.87
N SER A 569 2.67 -16.79 -7.49
CA SER A 569 3.55 -16.37 -6.40
C SER A 569 3.15 -16.98 -5.06
N ASN A 570 1.85 -17.07 -4.76
CA ASN A 570 1.36 -17.78 -3.58
C ASN A 570 1.64 -19.29 -3.67
N ARG A 571 1.40 -19.93 -4.82
CA ARG A 571 1.67 -21.36 -5.04
C ARG A 571 3.15 -21.73 -4.85
N LEU A 572 4.05 -20.84 -5.25
CA LEU A 572 5.50 -21.01 -5.12
C LEU A 572 6.05 -20.50 -3.77
N CYS A 573 5.18 -20.07 -2.85
CA CYS A 573 5.55 -19.54 -1.54
C CYS A 573 6.52 -18.33 -1.62
N LEU A 574 6.25 -17.37 -2.51
CA LEU A 574 7.07 -16.18 -2.74
C LEU A 574 6.41 -14.91 -2.17
N PRO A 575 6.43 -14.69 -0.84
CA PRO A 575 5.68 -13.59 -0.20
C PRO A 575 6.13 -12.19 -0.64
N HIS A 576 7.42 -12.01 -0.93
CA HIS A 576 7.93 -10.73 -1.43
C HIS A 576 7.46 -10.44 -2.86
N LEU A 577 7.46 -11.43 -3.75
CA LEU A 577 6.89 -11.28 -5.10
C LEU A 577 5.38 -11.07 -5.04
N GLN A 578 4.69 -11.74 -4.11
CA GLN A 578 3.26 -11.55 -3.88
C GLN A 578 2.96 -10.09 -3.52
N ALA A 579 3.68 -9.51 -2.56
CA ALA A 579 3.52 -8.10 -2.17
C ALA A 579 3.83 -7.12 -3.32
N LEU A 580 4.87 -7.38 -4.12
CA LEU A 580 5.18 -6.60 -5.32
C LEU A 580 4.06 -6.68 -6.37
N THR A 581 3.45 -7.86 -6.53
CA THR A 581 2.33 -8.09 -7.44
C THR A 581 1.07 -7.38 -6.95
N GLU A 582 0.80 -7.41 -5.63
CA GLU A 582 -0.29 -6.66 -5.01
C GLU A 582 -0.13 -5.15 -5.26
N GLN A 583 1.09 -4.62 -5.08
CA GLN A 583 1.38 -3.22 -5.35
C GLN A 583 1.13 -2.85 -6.82
N HIS A 584 1.71 -3.63 -7.74
CA HIS A 584 1.56 -3.40 -9.16
C HIS A 584 0.07 -3.43 -9.59
N THR A 585 -0.70 -4.40 -9.07
CA THR A 585 -2.14 -4.51 -9.35
C THR A 585 -2.90 -3.26 -8.90
N VAL A 586 -2.61 -2.74 -7.71
CA VAL A 586 -3.25 -1.52 -7.20
C VAL A 586 -2.86 -0.31 -8.04
N ASP A 587 -1.60 -0.19 -8.44
CA ASP A 587 -1.14 0.91 -9.29
C ASP A 587 -1.83 0.88 -10.66
N GLU A 588 -2.04 -0.30 -11.26
CA GLU A 588 -2.82 -0.47 -12.50
C GLU A 588 -4.27 -0.03 -12.34
N LEU A 589 -4.96 -0.49 -11.28
CA LEU A 589 -6.36 -0.11 -11.01
C LEU A 589 -6.50 1.40 -10.79
N LEU A 590 -5.57 2.00 -10.03
CA LEU A 590 -5.56 3.43 -9.78
C LEU A 590 -5.31 4.22 -11.06
N ALA A 591 -4.39 3.77 -11.93
CA ALA A 591 -4.15 4.40 -13.22
C ALA A 591 -5.42 4.39 -14.09
N CYS A 592 -6.10 3.25 -14.18
CA CYS A 592 -7.39 3.14 -14.89
C CYS A 592 -8.47 4.05 -14.29
N TYR A 593 -8.57 4.10 -12.96
CA TYR A 593 -9.54 4.95 -12.27
C TYR A 593 -9.29 6.44 -12.52
N VAL A 594 -8.02 6.89 -12.49
CA VAL A 594 -7.63 8.27 -12.79
C VAL A 594 -7.94 8.65 -14.24
N GLN A 595 -7.85 7.69 -15.16
CA GLN A 595 -8.26 7.87 -16.56
C GLN A 595 -9.79 7.89 -16.76
N GLY A 596 -10.58 7.72 -15.69
CA GLY A 596 -12.04 7.73 -15.73
C GLY A 596 -12.65 6.41 -16.20
N MET A 597 -11.88 5.32 -16.21
CA MET A 597 -12.39 3.98 -16.52
C MET A 597 -13.17 3.43 -15.32
N ASP A 598 -14.22 2.66 -15.60
CA ASP A 598 -14.99 1.97 -14.57
C ASP A 598 -14.27 0.69 -14.13
N ILE A 599 -13.77 0.67 -12.90
CA ILE A 599 -13.05 -0.47 -12.32
C ILE A 599 -13.91 -1.28 -11.34
N ASP A 600 -15.15 -0.87 -11.07
CA ASP A 600 -15.99 -1.45 -10.01
C ASP A 600 -16.13 -2.98 -10.13
N GLY A 601 -16.40 -3.48 -11.34
CA GLY A 601 -16.53 -4.91 -11.60
C GLY A 601 -15.23 -5.67 -11.45
N GLN A 602 -14.11 -5.08 -11.87
CA GLN A 602 -12.78 -5.69 -11.76
C GLN A 602 -12.36 -5.80 -10.28
N VAL A 603 -12.62 -4.76 -9.47
CA VAL A 603 -12.33 -4.77 -8.04
C VAL A 603 -13.11 -5.86 -7.30
N LEU A 604 -14.36 -6.13 -7.68
CA LEU A 604 -15.15 -7.22 -7.08
C LEU A 604 -14.53 -8.59 -7.35
N VAL A 605 -14.11 -8.84 -8.59
CA VAL A 605 -13.44 -10.10 -8.97
C VAL A 605 -12.09 -10.23 -8.26
N TYR A 606 -11.32 -9.14 -8.20
CA TYR A 606 -10.01 -9.14 -7.57
C TYR A 606 -10.10 -9.38 -6.06
N LEU A 607 -11.16 -8.89 -5.39
CA LEU A 607 -11.38 -9.17 -3.98
C LEU A 607 -11.48 -10.68 -3.71
N GLU A 608 -12.25 -11.41 -4.51
CA GLU A 608 -12.44 -12.86 -4.33
C GLU A 608 -11.13 -13.62 -4.54
N ILE A 609 -10.40 -13.30 -5.62
CA ILE A 609 -9.11 -13.92 -5.94
C ILE A 609 -8.08 -13.60 -4.84
N ALA A 610 -7.99 -12.34 -4.42
CA ALA A 610 -7.04 -11.90 -3.40
C ALA A 610 -7.28 -12.59 -2.05
N GLN A 611 -8.54 -12.70 -1.63
CA GLN A 611 -8.91 -13.41 -0.40
C GLN A 611 -8.60 -14.92 -0.50
N PHE A 612 -8.89 -15.55 -1.63
CA PHE A 612 -8.64 -16.97 -1.84
C PHE A 612 -7.15 -17.31 -1.87
N HIS A 613 -6.32 -16.47 -2.49
CA HIS A 613 -4.87 -16.66 -2.60
C HIS A 613 -4.06 -15.94 -1.51
N ASN A 614 -4.71 -15.52 -0.42
CA ASN A 614 -4.06 -14.94 0.76
C ASN A 614 -3.23 -13.65 0.46
N ALA A 615 -3.61 -12.90 -0.57
CA ALA A 615 -3.07 -11.58 -0.89
C ALA A 615 -3.81 -10.50 -0.09
N LYS A 616 -3.39 -10.33 1.18
CA LYS A 616 -4.14 -9.55 2.17
C LYS A 616 -4.19 -8.06 1.86
N GLN A 617 -3.10 -7.49 1.35
CA GLN A 617 -2.99 -6.04 1.14
C GLN A 617 -3.86 -5.59 -0.03
N LEU A 618 -3.90 -6.37 -1.12
CA LEU A 618 -4.82 -6.17 -2.22
C LEU A 618 -6.27 -6.37 -1.79
N ALA A 619 -6.56 -7.42 -1.00
CA ALA A 619 -7.91 -7.64 -0.46
C ALA A 619 -8.38 -6.45 0.39
N ASP A 620 -7.53 -5.94 1.28
CA ASP A 620 -7.82 -4.76 2.11
C ASP A 620 -8.06 -3.51 1.25
N TRP A 621 -7.29 -3.33 0.19
CA TRP A 621 -7.47 -2.24 -0.77
C TRP A 621 -8.80 -2.37 -1.53
N CYS A 622 -9.14 -3.56 -2.02
CA CYS A 622 -10.41 -3.82 -2.69
C CYS A 622 -11.61 -3.58 -1.76
N LEU A 623 -11.54 -4.07 -0.52
CA LEU A 623 -12.56 -3.81 0.51
C LEU A 623 -12.72 -2.31 0.77
N HIS A 624 -11.61 -1.58 0.89
CA HIS A 624 -11.61 -0.13 1.05
C HIS A 624 -12.29 0.58 -0.14
N TYR A 625 -11.93 0.21 -1.37
CA TYR A 625 -12.52 0.80 -2.57
C TYR A 625 -14.03 0.57 -2.63
N ILE A 626 -14.48 -0.67 -2.39
CA ILE A 626 -15.90 -1.03 -2.37
C ILE A 626 -16.64 -0.28 -1.26
N CYS A 627 -16.08 -0.24 -0.04
CA CYS A 627 -16.68 0.50 1.08
C CYS A 627 -16.85 1.98 0.78
N THR A 628 -15.85 2.58 0.13
CA THR A 628 -15.86 4.02 -0.12
C THR A 628 -16.68 4.45 -1.34
N ASN A 629 -16.99 3.51 -2.23
CA ASN A 629 -17.87 3.71 -3.39
C ASN A 629 -19.16 2.86 -3.27
N TYR A 630 -19.52 2.44 -2.06
CA TYR A 630 -20.51 1.39 -1.79
C TYR A 630 -21.86 1.60 -2.48
N ASN A 631 -22.38 2.83 -2.43
CA ASN A 631 -23.67 3.15 -3.06
C ASN A 631 -23.64 3.01 -4.59
N ALA A 632 -22.52 3.33 -5.24
CA ALA A 632 -22.37 3.18 -6.69
C ALA A 632 -22.22 1.71 -7.06
N VAL A 633 -21.33 0.99 -6.37
CA VAL A 633 -21.10 -0.45 -6.57
C VAL A 633 -22.40 -1.25 -6.38
N CYS A 634 -23.16 -1.00 -5.31
CA CYS A 634 -24.43 -1.69 -5.06
C CYS A 634 -25.50 -1.43 -6.13
N ARG A 635 -25.49 -0.26 -6.77
CA ARG A 635 -26.42 0.06 -7.86
C ARG A 635 -26.05 -0.66 -9.16
N LYS A 636 -24.75 -0.75 -9.46
CA LYS A 636 -24.25 -1.40 -10.67
C LYS A 636 -24.23 -2.92 -10.58
N PHE A 637 -23.83 -3.47 -9.42
CA PHE A 637 -23.59 -4.89 -9.18
C PHE A 637 -24.42 -5.45 -8.00
N PRO A 638 -25.76 -5.38 -8.05
CA PRO A 638 -26.62 -5.79 -6.94
C PRO A 638 -26.59 -7.30 -6.69
N ARG A 639 -26.31 -8.12 -7.71
CA ARG A 639 -26.28 -9.58 -7.59
C ARG A 639 -25.00 -10.02 -6.87
N GLU A 640 -23.87 -9.52 -7.33
CA GLU A 640 -22.53 -9.77 -6.81
C GLU A 640 -22.47 -9.37 -5.33
N MET A 641 -22.91 -8.15 -5.01
CA MET A 641 -22.98 -7.68 -3.61
C MET A 641 -23.89 -8.54 -2.73
N LYS A 642 -24.95 -9.13 -3.29
CA LYS A 642 -25.84 -10.06 -2.57
C LYS A 642 -25.19 -11.42 -2.33
N TYR A 643 -24.33 -11.91 -3.22
CA TYR A 643 -23.65 -13.21 -3.10
C TYR A 643 -22.33 -13.16 -2.32
N MET A 644 -21.81 -11.97 -2.03
CA MET A 644 -20.65 -11.78 -1.16
C MET A 644 -20.76 -12.52 0.18
N SER A 645 -19.61 -12.94 0.71
CA SER A 645 -19.51 -13.67 1.98
C SER A 645 -20.12 -12.89 3.16
N PRO A 646 -20.61 -13.57 4.21
CA PRO A 646 -21.10 -12.92 5.43
C PRO A 646 -20.07 -11.96 6.06
N GLU A 647 -18.80 -12.34 6.02
CA GLU A 647 -17.69 -11.54 6.52
C GLU A 647 -17.55 -10.24 5.74
N ASN A 648 -17.58 -10.30 4.40
CA ASN A 648 -17.51 -9.11 3.53
C ASN A 648 -18.73 -8.21 3.73
N LYS A 649 -19.93 -8.77 3.86
CA LYS A 649 -21.16 -7.99 4.15
C LYS A 649 -21.06 -7.24 5.47
N SER A 650 -20.62 -7.91 6.53
CA SER A 650 -20.42 -7.26 7.84
C SER A 650 -19.34 -6.18 7.77
N HIS A 651 -18.26 -6.42 7.01
CA HIS A 651 -17.24 -5.41 6.76
C HIS A 651 -17.81 -4.19 6.05
N PHE A 652 -18.57 -4.37 4.97
CA PHE A 652 -19.20 -3.28 4.23
C PHE A 652 -20.18 -2.49 5.09
N GLU A 653 -21.02 -3.14 5.89
CA GLU A 653 -21.94 -2.45 6.79
C GLU A 653 -21.22 -1.56 7.80
N ARG A 654 -20.06 -2.02 8.28
CA ARG A 654 -19.26 -1.31 9.28
C ARG A 654 -18.44 -0.16 8.70
N PHE A 655 -17.84 -0.35 7.52
CA PHE A 655 -16.84 0.57 6.97
C PHE A 655 -17.31 1.37 5.75
N ARG A 656 -18.55 1.17 5.28
CA ARG A 656 -19.13 1.94 4.17
C ARG A 656 -19.07 3.45 4.39
N TRP A 657 -18.84 4.16 3.30
CA TRP A 657 -18.91 5.61 3.23
C TRP A 657 -19.88 6.05 2.12
N PRO A 658 -20.80 7.00 2.37
CA PRO A 658 -21.09 7.59 3.67
C PRO A 658 -21.69 6.59 4.69
N PRO A 659 -21.44 6.78 6.00
CA PRO A 659 -21.98 5.91 7.04
C PRO A 659 -23.52 5.93 7.09
N VAL A 660 -24.11 4.82 7.56
CA VAL A 660 -25.58 4.69 7.65
C VAL A 660 -26.22 5.75 8.53
N TRP A 661 -25.60 6.07 9.68
CA TRP A 661 -26.11 7.11 10.59
C TRP A 661 -26.13 8.49 9.93
N TYR A 662 -25.18 8.79 9.05
CA TYR A 662 -25.14 10.06 8.33
C TYR A 662 -26.31 10.16 7.35
N LEU A 663 -26.56 9.10 6.58
CA LEU A 663 -27.66 9.09 5.60
C LEU A 663 -29.03 9.25 6.27
N LYS A 664 -29.23 8.64 7.44
CA LYS A 664 -30.44 8.83 8.24
C LYS A 664 -30.60 10.27 8.71
N GLU A 665 -29.50 10.86 9.15
CA GLU A 665 -29.48 12.24 9.66
C GLU A 665 -29.65 13.28 8.54
N GLU A 666 -29.10 13.02 7.35
CA GLU A 666 -29.30 13.82 6.15
C GLU A 666 -30.75 13.80 5.68
N ASP A 667 -31.35 12.62 5.56
CA ASP A 667 -32.77 12.50 5.19
C ASP A 667 -33.67 13.24 6.19
N ARG A 668 -33.38 13.12 7.48
CA ARG A 668 -34.08 13.87 8.53
C ARG A 668 -33.89 15.38 8.37
N TYR A 669 -32.66 15.85 8.21
CA TYR A 669 -32.36 17.28 8.05
C TYR A 669 -33.13 17.87 6.86
N LEU A 670 -33.14 17.18 5.72
CA LEU A 670 -33.88 17.60 4.53
C LEU A 670 -35.39 17.66 4.77
N ARG A 671 -35.95 16.67 5.49
CA ARG A 671 -37.36 16.69 5.89
C ARG A 671 -37.69 17.88 6.79
N CYS A 672 -36.93 18.10 7.85
CA CYS A 672 -37.14 19.22 8.78
C CYS A 672 -36.94 20.58 8.10
N LYS A 673 -35.97 20.70 7.19
CA LYS A 673 -35.75 21.93 6.41
C LYS A 673 -36.96 22.26 5.55
N LYS A 674 -37.50 21.27 4.83
CA LYS A 674 -38.70 21.42 4.00
C LYS A 674 -39.94 21.78 4.82
N GLU A 675 -40.09 21.22 6.02
CA GLU A 675 -41.17 21.58 6.95
C GLU A 675 -41.06 23.03 7.42
N ARG A 676 -39.86 23.47 7.81
CA ARG A 676 -39.60 24.84 8.24
C ARG A 676 -39.84 25.86 7.12
N GLU A 677 -39.40 25.56 5.90
CA GLU A 677 -39.67 26.42 4.72
C GLU A 677 -41.17 26.60 4.47
N LYS A 678 -41.96 25.52 4.63
CA LYS A 678 -43.43 25.60 4.53
C LYS A 678 -44.04 26.45 5.65
N GLU A 679 -43.58 26.31 6.89
CA GLU A 679 -44.05 27.12 8.02
C GLU A 679 -43.76 28.62 7.79
N GLU A 680 -42.54 28.94 7.36
CA GLU A 680 -42.13 30.31 7.06
C GLU A 680 -42.95 30.90 5.90
N GLU A 681 -43.25 30.11 4.87
CA GLU A 681 -44.13 30.52 3.78
C GLU A 681 -45.57 30.79 4.24
N LEU A 682 -46.11 29.96 5.14
CA LEU A 682 -47.43 30.16 5.76
C LEU A 682 -47.48 31.44 6.59
N ILE A 683 -46.46 31.70 7.41
CA ILE A 683 -46.34 32.93 8.22
C ILE A 683 -46.26 34.16 7.31
N ARG A 684 -45.51 34.07 6.20
CA ARG A 684 -45.39 35.14 5.21
C ARG A 684 -46.73 35.44 4.53
N LYS A 685 -47.50 34.40 4.17
CA LYS A 685 -48.86 34.53 3.62
C LYS A 685 -49.83 35.16 4.63
N GLN A 686 -49.77 34.79 5.92
CA GLN A 686 -50.60 35.40 6.96
C GLN A 686 -50.25 36.88 7.20
N HIS A 687 -48.96 37.25 7.22
CA HIS A 687 -48.53 38.65 7.33
C HIS A 687 -48.95 39.50 6.13
N SER A 688 -48.96 38.91 4.92
CA SER A 688 -49.45 39.57 3.72
C SER A 688 -50.96 39.85 3.81
N LYS A 689 -51.77 38.89 4.28
CA LYS A 689 -53.22 39.07 4.49
C LYS A 689 -53.56 40.14 5.54
N ASN A 690 -52.85 40.17 6.67
CA ASN A 690 -53.11 41.16 7.72
C ASN A 690 -52.76 42.61 7.33
N LYS A 691 -51.84 42.82 6.38
CA LYS A 691 -51.55 44.16 5.83
C LYS A 691 -52.70 44.72 4.97
N TRP A 692 -53.53 43.85 4.38
CA TRP A 692 -54.66 44.25 3.54
C TRP A 692 -55.93 44.56 4.34
N CYS A 693 -56.02 44.13 5.61
CA CYS A 693 -57.18 44.39 6.47
C CYS A 693 -57.24 45.82 7.06
N PHE A 694 -56.18 46.62 6.93
CA PHE A 694 -56.16 48.03 7.40
C PHE A 694 -56.71 49.04 6.37
N TRP A 695 -57.12 48.59 5.17
CA TRP A 695 -57.71 49.43 4.12
C TRP A 695 -59.18 49.08 3.88
N ARG A 696 -60.03 49.17 4.91
CA ARG A 696 -61.48 49.34 4.71
C ARG A 696 -61.87 50.76 5.13
N PRO A 697 -62.34 51.64 4.22
CA PRO A 697 -62.99 52.87 4.63
C PRO A 697 -64.29 52.50 5.34
N SER A 698 -64.50 53.06 6.53
CA SER A 698 -65.80 53.11 7.18
C SER A 698 -66.75 53.92 6.30
N SER A 699 -67.62 53.25 5.55
CA SER A 699 -68.76 53.90 4.89
C SER A 699 -69.82 54.23 5.95
N SER A 700 -69.78 55.45 6.45
CA SER A 700 -70.89 56.08 7.16
C SER A 700 -71.95 56.53 6.15
N SER A 701 -73.06 55.82 6.07
CA SER A 701 -74.30 56.30 5.43
C SER A 701 -75.26 56.75 6.54
N ILE A 702 -75.49 58.06 6.66
CA ILE A 702 -76.61 58.66 7.38
C ILE A 702 -77.38 59.52 6.37
N SER A 703 -78.67 59.16 6.25
CA SER A 703 -79.83 59.89 5.69
C SER A 703 -79.70 60.55 4.33
#